data_AF-A0AAJ1HMM0-F1
#
_entry.id   AF-A0AAJ1HMM0-F1
#
_cell.length_a   1.000
_cell.length_b   1.000
_cell.length_c   1.000
_cell.angle_alpha   90.00
_cell.angle_beta   90.00
_cell.angle_gamma   90.00
#
_symmetry.space_group_name_H-M   'P 1'
#
loop_
_entity.id
_entity.type
_entity.pdbx_description
1 polymer ?
#
loop_
_entity_poly.entity_id
_entity_poly.type
_entity_poly.pdbx_seq_one_letter_code
_entity_poly.pdbx_strand_id
1 'polypeptide(L)'
;MSRTLRRTLIGLASILLVMNLWMWDGRLPFVGYQENNAHLMILQLIHVVLIVSELLILMLLGKMMTRLRLAKVRVVSSWLLMVTIGILAVLLDLFWKKNFQFSSLLDAVMPITRNAMPLATAFVLGGVSSRWLADLKLNQRMALILAILLLFLTMTVYNRDLWGLGSGNTILSTLLILSLGALTAEWRPQSKRRLLLAAGGLLVATGVMAMIMPKISIMLHNDMSTASRIASLNNFCLIIVALLLSLALSMPGRLADEVESVVSDRHNEAYWITLGTVAIAQQPLLEQHFIGLAAGHFENLIAKMGLLLASAVIVIIAGGLLRWVGKWLLERTGLMRRLNNWVATLPTSLGQCWPWLKQWWQRNWSTVLLWGSCYVLAVASFLLMNSSWRLEPNADASYNLLIYTVFACQNMLLLTTILYGLIAKTLQALFNRYWAALGTTTALVMLMIVANRIKIAARNEPILPSEVRMYQAYGSLFKMVKGWIWVVAAIAVLLLVMIVVRLEKRYPVAKIKLPAKIVWLVVTVMAFGSSLFWNHQGSAVNAFMTGMGDQAMFYNQLTGARINGPLIQFMNNLDVKVMNQPNGYSKAKMVAIAKRYQKEARRINQTRQNDLAKQNIIFNLSESFSDPRRVPGIKLAHDPMPNIERLKKNNTSGLMISSGYGGGTANMEYMTLTGLALCNFSPTLPTPYTQLVPFQNQAWSINQLFKTSMAIHPYVGVFYSRIAVYQKFGFDRFMYLGSKYSIKHQSQIGRSQYLSDATSYANTLDQLKRGGNGLFVNLVTMQNHFPYDQHYYDGADYYHASAKNGTSTDQVEQFAMGVHYTDQAVAKFIKQIDRLNKPVTVVFYGDHLPGIYQNDMAKDGLKMHETDYFIYSNRAARKQGAKNLTKSTGYVVPNDFIAMAAAQTNSKVTPYLALLTDVWQKLPAAAMDTSQSTTNTYNSTAQFINQQGKVVAKAKLTKKQRQLWHDYQLVQYDLTTGHQYLLKNGMMK
;
A
#
# COMPACT_ATOMS: atom_id res chain seq x y z
N MET A 1 -36.83 -20.46 43.95
CA MET A 1 -35.82 -19.39 43.85
C MET A 1 -35.79 -18.84 42.43
N SER A 2 -35.93 -17.52 42.25
CA SER A 2 -36.13 -16.90 40.94
C SER A 2 -34.90 -17.07 40.02
N ARG A 3 -35.12 -17.13 38.70
CA ARG A 3 -34.06 -17.11 37.66
C ARG A 3 -33.07 -15.94 37.85
N THR A 4 -33.51 -14.88 38.54
CA THR A 4 -32.77 -13.66 38.83
C THR A 4 -31.53 -13.92 39.69
N LEU A 5 -31.64 -14.69 40.78
CA LEU A 5 -30.51 -14.93 41.70
C LEU A 5 -29.37 -15.74 41.05
N ARG A 6 -29.71 -16.69 40.15
CA ARG A 6 -28.73 -17.49 39.39
C ARG A 6 -27.88 -16.64 38.44
N ARG A 7 -28.51 -15.64 37.81
CA ARG A 7 -27.83 -14.69 36.90
C ARG A 7 -26.88 -13.77 37.66
N THR A 8 -27.19 -13.43 38.91
CA THR A 8 -26.35 -12.58 39.77
C THR A 8 -25.01 -13.24 40.12
N LEU A 9 -25.01 -14.54 40.47
CA LEU A 9 -23.79 -15.29 40.80
C LEU A 9 -22.82 -15.42 39.61
N ILE A 10 -23.34 -15.77 38.43
CA ILE A 10 -22.55 -15.86 37.19
C ILE A 10 -22.04 -14.49 36.76
N GLY A 11 -22.87 -13.45 36.92
CA GLY A 11 -22.49 -12.07 36.66
C GLY A 11 -21.31 -11.63 37.53
N LEU A 12 -21.43 -11.80 38.85
CA LEU A 12 -20.36 -11.43 39.80
C LEU A 12 -19.05 -12.18 39.52
N ALA A 13 -19.13 -13.48 39.30
CA ALA A 13 -17.99 -14.31 38.92
C ALA A 13 -17.31 -13.82 37.63
N SER A 14 -18.09 -13.49 36.61
CA SER A 14 -17.57 -12.98 35.34
C SER A 14 -16.95 -11.59 35.49
N ILE A 15 -17.44 -10.74 36.41
CA ILE A 15 -16.83 -9.43 36.71
C ILE A 15 -15.42 -9.63 37.27
N LEU A 16 -15.27 -10.50 38.27
CA LEU A 16 -13.98 -10.76 38.91
C LEU A 16 -12.96 -11.33 37.91
N LEU A 17 -13.41 -12.18 36.99
CA LEU A 17 -12.59 -12.70 35.90
C LEU A 17 -12.05 -11.59 34.98
N VAL A 18 -12.94 -10.71 34.51
CA VAL A 18 -12.54 -9.58 33.65
C VAL A 18 -11.62 -8.61 34.39
N MET A 19 -11.90 -8.36 35.67
CA MET A 19 -11.02 -7.56 36.51
C MET A 19 -9.62 -8.18 36.61
N ASN A 20 -9.51 -9.50 36.80
CA ASN A 20 -8.21 -10.15 36.82
C ASN A 20 -7.46 -10.02 35.48
N LEU A 21 -8.17 -10.13 34.35
CA LEU A 21 -7.56 -9.98 33.03
C LEU A 21 -6.96 -8.58 32.78
N TRP A 22 -7.61 -7.52 33.29
CA TRP A 22 -7.24 -6.14 32.96
C TRP A 22 -6.41 -5.43 34.03
N MET A 23 -6.57 -5.80 35.30
CA MET A 23 -5.91 -5.11 36.43
C MET A 23 -4.40 -5.39 36.52
N TRP A 24 -3.86 -6.26 35.67
CA TRP A 24 -2.41 -6.55 35.63
C TRP A 24 -1.77 -6.16 34.31
N ASP A 25 -2.48 -5.40 33.47
CA ASP A 25 -1.94 -4.82 32.25
C ASP A 25 -0.90 -3.74 32.60
N GLY A 26 0.26 -3.78 31.94
CA GLY A 26 1.38 -2.86 32.20
C GLY A 26 1.06 -1.38 31.97
N ARG A 27 -0.04 -1.03 31.29
CA ARG A 27 -0.51 0.35 31.07
C ARG A 27 -1.32 0.90 32.23
N LEU A 28 -1.79 0.05 33.13
CA LEU A 28 -2.36 0.43 34.41
C LEU A 28 -1.34 0.12 35.51
N PRO A 29 -0.19 0.82 35.57
CA PRO A 29 0.68 0.66 36.71
C PRO A 29 -0.09 1.18 37.93
N PHE A 30 -0.65 0.25 38.70
CA PHE A 30 -1.38 0.57 39.92
C PHE A 30 -0.44 1.16 40.98
N VAL A 31 0.88 0.93 40.87
CA VAL A 31 1.97 1.62 41.58
C VAL A 31 3.29 1.49 40.77
N GLY A 32 4.15 2.50 40.80
CA GLY A 32 5.55 2.38 40.37
C GLY A 32 6.32 1.46 41.33
N TYR A 33 6.86 0.35 40.81
CA TYR A 33 7.48 -0.75 41.57
C TYR A 33 8.70 -0.37 42.44
N GLN A 34 9.10 0.90 42.48
CA GLN A 34 10.29 1.37 43.21
C GLN A 34 10.02 1.78 44.67
N GLU A 35 8.77 2.00 45.07
CA GLU A 35 8.42 2.30 46.47
C GLU A 35 7.43 1.30 47.04
N ASN A 36 7.93 0.41 47.89
CA ASN A 36 7.17 -0.66 48.53
C ASN A 36 6.32 -0.11 49.69
N ASN A 37 5.06 0.25 49.42
CA ASN A 37 4.12 0.83 50.39
C ASN A 37 2.93 -0.12 50.71
N ALA A 38 2.11 0.27 51.69
CA ALA A 38 0.93 -0.50 52.11
C ALA A 38 -0.09 -0.74 50.98
N HIS A 39 -0.11 0.10 49.93
CA HIS A 39 -0.98 -0.10 48.77
C HIS A 39 -0.59 -1.33 47.95
N LEU A 40 0.71 -1.63 47.81
CA LEU A 40 1.16 -2.83 47.10
C LEU A 40 0.74 -4.12 47.82
N MET A 41 0.79 -4.14 49.16
CA MET A 41 0.31 -5.27 49.97
C MET A 41 -1.19 -5.52 49.75
N ILE A 42 -1.99 -4.45 49.79
CA ILE A 42 -3.44 -4.53 49.55
C ILE A 42 -3.72 -5.00 48.12
N LEU A 43 -2.99 -4.49 47.12
CA LEU A 43 -3.14 -4.91 45.72
C LEU A 43 -2.79 -6.39 45.51
N GLN A 44 -1.74 -6.91 46.16
CA GLN A 44 -1.41 -8.34 46.10
C GLN A 44 -2.48 -9.22 46.77
N LEU A 45 -3.09 -8.74 47.86
CA LEU A 45 -4.20 -9.46 48.48
C LEU A 45 -5.43 -9.50 47.55
N ILE A 46 -5.75 -8.39 46.90
CA ILE A 46 -6.81 -8.32 45.88
C ILE A 46 -6.46 -9.26 44.71
N HIS A 47 -5.20 -9.33 44.29
CA HIS A 47 -4.74 -10.26 43.25
C HIS A 47 -5.05 -11.71 43.61
N VAL A 48 -4.68 -12.13 44.82
CA VAL A 48 -4.91 -13.50 45.29
C VAL A 48 -6.40 -13.82 45.28
N VAL A 49 -7.27 -12.89 45.70
CA VAL A 49 -8.72 -13.08 45.67
C VAL A 49 -9.24 -13.22 44.24
N LEU A 50 -8.77 -12.39 43.31
CA LEU A 50 -9.15 -12.44 41.89
C LEU A 50 -8.67 -13.76 41.23
N ILE A 51 -7.44 -14.19 41.51
CA ILE A 51 -6.90 -15.47 41.03
C ILE A 51 -7.73 -16.64 41.54
N VAL A 52 -8.01 -16.71 42.86
CA VAL A 52 -8.81 -17.81 43.43
C VAL A 52 -10.21 -17.83 42.83
N SER A 53 -10.80 -16.64 42.60
CA SER A 53 -12.10 -16.51 41.94
C SER A 53 -12.06 -17.04 40.50
N GLU A 54 -11.06 -16.66 39.72
CA GLU A 54 -10.85 -17.18 38.35
C GLU A 54 -10.66 -18.71 38.34
N LEU A 55 -9.74 -19.23 39.16
CA LEU A 55 -9.49 -20.67 39.27
C LEU A 55 -10.75 -21.45 39.65
N LEU A 56 -11.52 -20.93 40.60
CA LEU A 56 -12.77 -21.54 41.03
C LEU A 56 -13.80 -21.57 39.89
N ILE A 57 -13.94 -20.48 39.13
CA ILE A 57 -14.84 -20.41 37.98
C ILE A 57 -14.44 -21.44 36.93
N LEU A 58 -13.16 -21.53 36.59
CA LEU A 58 -12.64 -22.54 35.65
C LEU A 58 -12.98 -23.96 36.12
N MET A 59 -12.73 -24.28 37.39
CA MET A 59 -13.05 -25.61 37.90
C MET A 59 -14.55 -25.91 37.87
N LEU A 60 -15.41 -24.94 38.21
CA LEU A 60 -16.87 -25.10 38.13
C LEU A 60 -17.35 -25.28 36.67
N LEU A 61 -16.76 -24.56 35.73
CA LEU A 61 -17.03 -24.70 34.30
C LEU A 61 -16.62 -26.10 33.80
N GLY A 62 -15.46 -26.61 34.22
CA GLY A 62 -15.01 -27.97 33.91
C GLY A 62 -15.99 -29.04 34.40
N LYS A 63 -16.51 -28.89 35.63
CA LYS A 63 -17.55 -29.76 36.19
C LYS A 63 -18.84 -29.71 35.37
N MET A 64 -19.27 -28.51 35.02
CA MET A 64 -20.47 -28.27 34.21
C MET A 64 -20.33 -28.91 32.81
N MET A 65 -19.22 -28.73 32.11
CA MET A 65 -19.00 -29.33 30.78
C MET A 65 -19.06 -30.87 30.81
N THR A 66 -18.48 -31.47 31.85
CA THR A 66 -18.44 -32.92 32.06
C THR A 66 -19.84 -33.48 32.27
N ARG A 67 -20.66 -32.83 33.10
CA ARG A 67 -22.05 -33.23 33.39
C ARG A 67 -22.99 -32.98 32.22
N LEU A 68 -22.81 -31.88 31.49
CA LEU A 68 -23.65 -31.52 30.34
C LEU A 68 -23.33 -32.32 29.07
N ARG A 69 -22.16 -32.97 28.99
CA ARG A 69 -21.66 -33.72 27.81
C ARG A 69 -21.92 -32.94 26.51
N LEU A 70 -21.32 -31.75 26.39
CA LEU A 70 -21.59 -30.83 25.28
C LEU A 70 -21.49 -31.53 23.91
N ALA A 71 -22.55 -31.41 23.11
CA ALA A 71 -22.56 -31.95 21.75
C ALA A 71 -21.51 -31.26 20.85
N LYS A 72 -20.95 -31.97 19.88
CA LYS A 72 -19.95 -31.42 18.92
C LYS A 72 -20.41 -30.11 18.28
N VAL A 73 -21.69 -30.07 17.89
CA VAL A 73 -22.34 -28.89 17.32
C VAL A 73 -22.16 -27.67 18.23
N ARG A 74 -22.33 -27.84 19.55
CA ARG A 74 -22.23 -26.75 20.51
C ARG A 74 -20.80 -26.21 20.61
N VAL A 75 -19.79 -27.09 20.62
CA VAL A 75 -18.37 -26.69 20.63
C VAL A 75 -18.02 -25.85 19.41
N VAL A 76 -18.45 -26.28 18.22
CA VAL A 76 -18.17 -25.55 16.97
C VAL A 76 -18.92 -24.21 16.95
N SER A 77 -20.17 -24.15 17.44
CA SER A 77 -20.87 -22.87 17.63
C SER A 77 -20.12 -21.92 18.57
N SER A 78 -19.46 -22.44 19.60
CA SER A 78 -18.67 -21.65 20.56
C SER A 78 -17.44 -21.03 19.90
N TRP A 79 -16.73 -21.82 19.10
CA TRP A 79 -15.63 -21.33 18.28
C TRP A 79 -16.09 -20.25 17.28
N LEU A 80 -17.22 -20.47 16.60
CA LEU A 80 -17.76 -19.49 15.64
C LEU A 80 -18.20 -18.18 16.29
N LEU A 81 -18.74 -18.23 17.51
CA LEU A 81 -19.07 -17.04 18.27
C LEU A 81 -17.80 -16.22 18.56
N MET A 82 -16.72 -16.88 18.99
CA MET A 82 -15.43 -16.23 19.22
C MET A 82 -14.89 -15.59 17.94
N VAL A 83 -14.92 -16.31 16.81
CA VAL A 83 -14.52 -15.77 15.50
C VAL A 83 -15.37 -14.57 15.11
N THR A 84 -16.68 -14.62 15.34
CA THR A 84 -17.59 -13.52 15.03
C THR A 84 -17.29 -12.28 15.85
N ILE A 85 -17.02 -12.45 17.16
CA ILE A 85 -16.64 -11.34 18.05
C ILE A 85 -15.32 -10.72 17.58
N GLY A 86 -14.32 -11.53 17.23
CA GLY A 86 -13.06 -11.05 16.69
C GLY A 86 -13.23 -10.26 15.38
N ILE A 87 -14.02 -10.79 14.43
CA ILE A 87 -14.27 -10.10 13.15
C ILE A 87 -14.99 -8.76 13.40
N LEU A 88 -15.99 -8.73 14.29
CA LEU A 88 -16.69 -7.50 14.63
C LEU A 88 -15.74 -6.47 15.26
N ALA A 89 -14.80 -6.90 16.11
CA ALA A 89 -13.78 -6.03 16.67
C ALA A 89 -12.86 -5.44 15.59
N VAL A 90 -12.42 -6.26 14.62
CA VAL A 90 -11.62 -5.80 13.47
C VAL A 90 -12.40 -4.82 12.59
N LEU A 91 -13.69 -5.08 12.33
CA LEU A 91 -14.55 -4.16 11.58
C LEU A 91 -14.77 -2.85 12.34
N LEU A 92 -14.89 -2.91 13.66
CA LEU A 92 -15.00 -1.73 14.50
C LEU A 92 -13.70 -0.91 14.45
N ASP A 93 -12.53 -1.52 14.48
CA ASP A 93 -11.24 -0.82 14.28
C ASP A 93 -11.18 -0.13 12.90
N LEU A 94 -11.59 -0.87 11.87
CA LEU A 94 -11.59 -0.40 10.48
C LEU A 94 -12.53 0.80 10.29
N PHE A 95 -13.76 0.72 10.78
CA PHE A 95 -14.76 1.75 10.51
C PHE A 95 -14.73 2.91 11.52
N TRP A 96 -14.43 2.66 12.79
CA TRP A 96 -14.36 3.69 13.83
C TRP A 96 -12.98 4.37 13.85
N LYS A 97 -11.90 3.61 14.01
CA LYS A 97 -10.54 4.17 14.14
C LYS A 97 -9.83 4.36 12.81
N LYS A 98 -10.39 3.88 11.70
CA LYS A 98 -9.74 3.87 10.38
C LYS A 98 -8.39 3.14 10.44
N ASN A 99 -8.35 2.07 11.22
CA ASN A 99 -7.16 1.25 11.41
C ASN A 99 -7.48 -0.20 11.05
N PHE A 100 -6.59 -0.85 10.33
CA PHE A 100 -6.73 -2.25 9.98
C PHE A 100 -5.35 -2.87 9.84
N GLN A 101 -5.19 -4.06 10.41
CA GLN A 101 -4.02 -4.90 10.18
C GLN A 101 -4.50 -6.29 9.82
N PHE A 102 -3.89 -6.89 8.79
CA PHE A 102 -4.23 -8.24 8.39
C PHE A 102 -3.97 -9.27 9.51
N SER A 103 -2.94 -9.05 10.34
CA SER A 103 -2.66 -9.87 11.53
C SER A 103 -3.86 -9.94 12.48
N SER A 104 -4.52 -8.81 12.76
CA SER A 104 -5.71 -8.77 13.61
C SER A 104 -6.88 -9.55 13.02
N LEU A 105 -7.02 -9.57 11.69
CA LEU A 105 -8.02 -10.41 11.02
C LEU A 105 -7.68 -11.91 11.17
N LEU A 106 -6.39 -12.28 11.06
CA LEU A 106 -5.96 -13.66 11.29
C LEU A 106 -6.18 -14.09 12.74
N ASP A 107 -5.91 -13.21 13.71
CA ASP A 107 -6.17 -13.45 15.14
C ASP A 107 -7.67 -13.68 15.40
N ALA A 108 -8.53 -12.91 14.71
CA ALA A 108 -9.98 -13.08 14.77
C ALA A 108 -10.48 -14.39 14.15
N VAL A 109 -9.97 -14.78 12.97
CA VAL A 109 -10.47 -15.96 12.23
C VAL A 109 -9.83 -17.27 12.69
N MET A 110 -8.59 -17.20 13.19
CA MET A 110 -7.82 -18.35 13.65
C MET A 110 -7.36 -18.21 15.12
N PRO A 111 -8.27 -17.91 16.06
CA PRO A 111 -7.92 -17.58 17.45
C PRO A 111 -7.21 -18.73 18.19
N ILE A 112 -7.46 -19.98 17.77
CA ILE A 112 -6.85 -21.18 18.38
C ILE A 112 -5.38 -21.32 17.97
N THR A 113 -5.10 -21.33 16.66
CA THR A 113 -3.73 -21.55 16.16
C THR A 113 -2.84 -20.33 16.36
N ARG A 114 -3.44 -19.14 16.46
CA ARG A 114 -2.75 -17.88 16.74
C ARG A 114 -2.62 -17.59 18.23
N ASN A 115 -3.23 -18.39 19.11
CA ASN A 115 -3.30 -18.15 20.55
C ASN A 115 -3.77 -16.71 20.90
N ALA A 116 -4.69 -16.16 20.09
CA ALA A 116 -5.11 -14.76 20.21
C ALA A 116 -5.99 -14.52 21.45
N MET A 117 -6.74 -15.55 21.88
CA MET A 117 -7.71 -15.48 22.97
C MET A 117 -7.58 -16.75 23.83
N PRO A 118 -6.55 -16.84 24.67
CA PRO A 118 -6.15 -18.11 25.31
C PRO A 118 -7.24 -18.71 26.19
N LEU A 119 -7.92 -17.87 26.97
CA LEU A 119 -8.94 -18.30 27.93
C LEU A 119 -10.22 -18.73 27.20
N ALA A 120 -10.68 -17.93 26.23
CA ALA A 120 -11.83 -18.29 25.38
C ALA A 120 -11.55 -19.57 24.57
N THR A 121 -10.33 -19.74 24.07
CA THR A 121 -9.91 -20.94 23.35
C THR A 121 -9.91 -22.17 24.24
N ALA A 122 -9.35 -22.06 25.46
CA ALA A 122 -9.37 -23.15 26.43
C ALA A 122 -10.81 -23.56 26.80
N PHE A 123 -11.77 -22.63 26.83
CA PHE A 123 -13.18 -22.95 27.09
C PHE A 123 -13.81 -23.80 25.98
N VAL A 124 -13.42 -23.54 24.73
CA VAL A 124 -13.87 -24.34 23.58
C VAL A 124 -13.22 -25.72 23.62
N LEU A 125 -11.90 -25.78 23.80
CA LEU A 125 -11.16 -27.05 23.86
C LEU A 125 -11.56 -27.90 25.08
N GLY A 126 -11.85 -27.28 26.22
CA GLY A 126 -12.38 -27.92 27.42
C GLY A 126 -13.72 -28.61 27.18
N GLY A 127 -14.58 -28.05 26.32
CA GLY A 127 -15.82 -28.69 25.89
C GLY A 127 -15.59 -29.98 25.09
N VAL A 128 -14.45 -30.09 24.39
CA VAL A 128 -14.04 -31.31 23.68
C VAL A 128 -13.44 -32.32 24.66
N SER A 129 -12.47 -31.89 25.48
CA SER A 129 -11.69 -32.77 26.35
C SER A 129 -12.49 -33.30 27.54
N SER A 130 -13.41 -32.50 28.11
CA SER A 130 -14.25 -32.90 29.24
C SER A 130 -15.06 -34.17 28.99
N ARG A 131 -15.48 -34.43 27.75
CA ARG A 131 -16.16 -35.67 27.37
C ARG A 131 -15.26 -36.90 27.55
N TRP A 132 -13.99 -36.77 27.15
CA TRP A 132 -13.01 -37.85 27.25
C TRP A 132 -12.64 -38.08 28.71
N LEU A 133 -12.47 -37.00 29.48
CA LEU A 133 -12.20 -37.05 30.91
C LEU A 133 -13.37 -37.67 31.70
N ALA A 134 -14.62 -37.45 31.26
CA ALA A 134 -15.81 -38.07 31.84
C ALA A 134 -15.83 -39.60 31.67
N ASP A 135 -15.25 -40.14 30.61
CA ASP A 135 -15.28 -41.58 30.33
C ASP A 135 -14.12 -42.35 31.01
N LEU A 136 -13.19 -41.65 31.67
CA LEU A 136 -12.08 -42.26 32.41
C LEU A 136 -12.54 -42.96 33.69
N LYS A 137 -11.89 -44.10 34.02
CA LYS A 137 -12.07 -44.80 35.30
C LYS A 137 -11.52 -43.98 36.46
N LEU A 138 -12.02 -44.21 37.68
CA LEU A 138 -11.60 -43.49 38.88
C LEU A 138 -10.07 -43.46 39.07
N ASN A 139 -9.39 -44.61 38.94
CA ASN A 139 -7.93 -44.69 39.09
C ASN A 139 -7.19 -43.84 38.05
N GLN A 140 -7.69 -43.80 36.80
CA GLN A 140 -7.12 -42.96 35.73
C GLN A 140 -7.34 -41.48 36.03
N ARG A 141 -8.54 -41.11 36.52
CA ARG A 141 -8.85 -39.74 36.92
C ARG A 141 -7.94 -39.28 38.06
N MET A 142 -7.72 -40.11 39.08
CA MET A 142 -6.84 -39.80 40.21
C MET A 142 -5.37 -39.65 39.77
N ALA A 143 -4.87 -40.53 38.89
CA ALA A 143 -3.53 -40.42 38.35
C ALA A 143 -3.33 -39.09 37.57
N LEU A 144 -4.30 -38.70 36.75
CA LEU A 144 -4.29 -37.43 36.02
C LEU A 144 -4.35 -36.22 36.96
N ILE A 145 -5.21 -36.24 37.98
CA ILE A 145 -5.27 -35.15 38.98
C ILE A 145 -3.90 -34.99 39.65
N LEU A 146 -3.28 -36.08 40.11
CA LEU A 146 -1.96 -36.05 40.74
C LEU A 146 -0.88 -35.55 39.78
N ALA A 147 -0.89 -35.98 38.52
CA ALA A 147 0.07 -35.52 37.51
C ALA A 147 -0.06 -34.01 37.24
N ILE A 148 -1.28 -33.49 37.11
CA ILE A 148 -1.53 -32.05 36.91
C ILE A 148 -1.09 -31.25 38.14
N LEU A 149 -1.42 -31.73 39.35
CA LEU A 149 -1.04 -31.08 40.60
C LEU A 149 0.48 -31.09 40.80
N LEU A 150 1.17 -32.19 40.47
CA LEU A 150 2.63 -32.28 40.52
C LEU A 150 3.27 -31.29 39.54
N LEU A 151 2.71 -31.14 38.33
CA LEU A 151 3.18 -30.16 37.35
C LEU A 151 3.12 -28.74 37.94
N PHE A 152 1.97 -28.32 38.49
CA PHE A 152 1.86 -27.00 39.13
C PHE A 152 2.76 -26.84 40.36
N LEU A 153 2.97 -27.91 41.13
CA LEU A 153 3.90 -27.91 42.26
C LEU A 153 5.34 -27.65 41.78
N THR A 154 5.80 -28.36 40.75
CA THR A 154 7.15 -28.18 40.20
C THR A 154 7.35 -26.76 39.67
N MET A 155 6.33 -26.18 39.01
CA MET A 155 6.39 -24.79 38.56
C MET A 155 6.44 -23.79 39.72
N THR A 156 5.65 -24.03 40.77
CA THR A 156 5.60 -23.15 41.95
C THR A 156 6.92 -23.19 42.74
N VAL A 157 7.53 -24.36 42.88
CA VAL A 157 8.77 -24.56 43.65
C VAL A 157 10.01 -24.11 42.87
N TYR A 158 10.15 -24.56 41.61
CA TYR A 158 11.38 -24.36 40.83
C TYR A 158 11.36 -23.10 39.94
N ASN A 159 10.21 -22.43 39.81
CA ASN A 159 10.01 -21.27 38.93
C ASN A 159 10.58 -21.45 37.52
N ARG A 160 10.42 -22.66 36.98
CA ARG A 160 10.72 -22.95 35.59
C ARG A 160 9.43 -22.93 34.82
N ASP A 161 9.45 -22.16 33.74
CA ASP A 161 8.38 -22.19 32.77
C ASP A 161 8.46 -23.51 31.97
N LEU A 162 7.71 -24.51 32.42
CA LEU A 162 7.57 -25.78 31.73
C LEU A 162 6.55 -25.61 30.60
N TRP A 163 7.00 -25.80 29.36
CA TRP A 163 6.15 -25.78 28.16
C TRP A 163 5.38 -24.48 27.91
N GLY A 164 5.90 -23.34 28.40
CA GLY A 164 5.29 -22.02 28.20
C GLY A 164 4.07 -21.77 29.10
N LEU A 165 3.88 -22.56 30.16
CA LEU A 165 2.81 -22.39 31.14
C LEU A 165 3.01 -21.16 32.03
N GLY A 166 4.23 -20.65 32.20
CA GLY A 166 4.69 -19.75 33.27
C GLY A 166 3.93 -18.43 33.41
N SER A 167 3.34 -17.90 32.33
CA SER A 167 2.53 -16.68 32.36
C SER A 167 1.14 -16.86 32.97
N GLY A 168 0.67 -18.10 33.16
CA GLY A 168 -0.66 -18.41 33.72
C GLY A 168 -1.83 -18.18 32.76
N ASN A 169 -1.66 -17.30 31.77
CA ASN A 169 -2.66 -16.93 30.78
C ASN A 169 -2.40 -17.61 29.42
N THR A 170 -2.25 -18.94 29.43
CA THR A 170 -2.07 -19.74 28.20
C THR A 170 -3.22 -20.72 28.00
N ILE A 171 -3.43 -21.16 26.76
CA ILE A 171 -4.44 -22.18 26.46
C ILE A 171 -4.21 -23.43 27.32
N LEU A 172 -2.96 -23.85 27.47
CA LEU A 172 -2.60 -25.07 28.17
C LEU A 172 -2.84 -24.96 29.68
N SER A 173 -2.40 -23.87 30.32
CA SER A 173 -2.60 -23.67 31.77
C SER A 173 -4.10 -23.66 32.13
N THR A 174 -4.90 -22.89 31.39
CA THR A 174 -6.35 -22.84 31.58
C THR A 174 -7.00 -24.21 31.32
N LEU A 175 -6.58 -24.93 30.27
CA LEU A 175 -7.15 -26.25 29.95
C LEU A 175 -6.86 -27.28 31.05
N LEU A 176 -5.68 -27.23 31.68
CA LEU A 176 -5.33 -28.09 32.82
C LEU A 176 -6.23 -27.80 34.03
N ILE A 177 -6.49 -26.52 34.35
CA ILE A 177 -7.38 -26.12 35.45
C ILE A 177 -8.84 -26.54 35.17
N LEU A 178 -9.33 -26.32 33.94
CA LEU A 178 -10.64 -26.82 33.50
C LEU A 178 -10.72 -28.35 33.65
N SER A 179 -9.63 -29.06 33.31
CA SER A 179 -9.54 -30.51 33.42
C SER A 179 -9.58 -31.00 34.86
N LEU A 180 -8.96 -30.30 35.82
CA LEU A 180 -9.11 -30.60 37.26
C LEU A 180 -10.57 -30.52 37.72
N GLY A 181 -11.30 -29.49 37.25
CA GLY A 181 -12.73 -29.39 37.46
C GLY A 181 -13.49 -30.59 36.88
N ALA A 182 -13.20 -30.92 35.61
CA ALA A 182 -13.84 -32.05 34.92
C ALA A 182 -13.61 -33.40 35.61
N LEU A 183 -12.36 -33.70 35.99
CA LEU A 183 -11.95 -34.94 36.63
C LEU A 183 -12.59 -35.13 38.02
N THR A 184 -12.93 -34.04 38.70
CA THR A 184 -13.55 -34.04 40.03
C THR A 184 -15.07 -33.85 40.01
N ALA A 185 -15.71 -33.83 38.83
CA ALA A 185 -17.14 -33.52 38.68
C ALA A 185 -18.08 -34.47 39.44
N GLU A 186 -17.68 -35.74 39.59
CA GLU A 186 -18.46 -36.79 40.27
C GLU A 186 -17.93 -37.09 41.68
N TRP A 187 -16.86 -36.42 42.12
CA TRP A 187 -16.25 -36.69 43.42
C TRP A 187 -17.05 -36.00 44.54
N ARG A 188 -17.55 -36.79 45.50
CA ARG A 188 -18.26 -36.32 46.70
C ARG A 188 -17.43 -36.67 47.95
N PRO A 189 -16.66 -35.73 48.53
CA PRO A 189 -15.88 -35.99 49.75
C PRO A 189 -16.74 -36.08 51.02
N GLN A 190 -16.20 -36.68 52.09
CA GLN A 190 -16.95 -37.05 53.29
C GLN A 190 -17.25 -35.88 54.26
N SER A 191 -16.49 -34.78 54.24
CA SER A 191 -16.66 -33.68 55.22
C SER A 191 -16.42 -32.28 54.64
N LYS A 192 -17.48 -31.48 54.57
CA LYS A 192 -17.45 -30.05 54.14
C LYS A 192 -16.64 -29.15 55.05
N ARG A 193 -16.76 -29.33 56.37
CA ARG A 193 -16.05 -28.50 57.36
C ARG A 193 -14.53 -28.62 57.21
N ARG A 194 -14.01 -29.84 57.09
CA ARG A 194 -12.56 -30.08 56.89
C ARG A 194 -12.02 -29.43 55.62
N LEU A 195 -12.75 -29.47 54.50
CA LEU A 195 -12.32 -28.83 53.25
C LEU A 195 -12.28 -27.30 53.38
N LEU A 196 -13.30 -26.69 54.01
CA LEU A 196 -13.34 -25.24 54.19
C LEU A 196 -12.25 -24.75 55.14
N LEU A 197 -11.96 -25.50 56.21
CA LEU A 197 -10.85 -25.20 57.13
C LEU A 197 -9.49 -25.31 56.43
N ALA A 198 -9.27 -26.37 55.64
CA ALA A 198 -8.04 -26.55 54.88
C ALA A 198 -7.86 -25.46 53.80
N ALA A 199 -8.92 -25.14 53.06
CA ALA A 199 -8.91 -24.07 52.06
C ALA A 199 -8.66 -22.70 52.70
N GLY A 200 -9.33 -22.41 53.82
CA GLY A 200 -9.16 -21.15 54.56
C GLY A 200 -7.76 -21.00 55.14
N GLY A 201 -7.21 -22.04 55.77
CA GLY A 201 -5.85 -22.02 56.30
C GLY A 201 -4.80 -21.81 55.21
N LEU A 202 -4.91 -22.52 54.09
CA LEU A 202 -3.98 -22.38 52.96
C LEU A 202 -4.12 -21.02 52.25
N LEU A 203 -5.34 -20.49 52.14
CA LEU A 203 -5.61 -19.16 51.58
C LEU A 203 -4.99 -18.05 52.44
N VAL A 204 -5.16 -18.12 53.76
CA VAL A 204 -4.55 -17.15 54.70
C VAL A 204 -3.03 -17.23 54.62
N ALA A 205 -2.44 -18.43 54.65
CA ALA A 205 -1.00 -18.60 54.52
C ALA A 205 -0.46 -18.03 53.19
N THR A 206 -1.13 -18.33 52.07
CA THR A 206 -0.71 -17.85 50.74
C THR A 206 -0.91 -16.34 50.59
N GLY A 207 -1.99 -15.78 51.14
CA GLY A 207 -2.27 -14.34 51.14
C GLY A 207 -1.24 -13.55 51.97
N VAL A 208 -0.87 -14.06 53.15
CA VAL A 208 0.22 -13.47 53.96
C VAL A 208 1.54 -13.50 53.20
N MET A 209 1.87 -14.63 52.56
CA MET A 209 3.07 -14.70 51.72
C MET A 209 3.00 -13.71 50.55
N ALA A 210 1.87 -13.61 49.84
CA ALA A 210 1.70 -12.69 48.71
C ALA A 210 1.92 -11.22 49.09
N MET A 211 1.55 -10.82 50.32
CA MET A 211 1.76 -9.46 50.83
C MET A 211 3.23 -9.16 51.13
N ILE A 212 4.00 -10.13 51.66
CA ILE A 212 5.37 -9.90 52.14
C ILE A 212 6.40 -10.13 51.02
N MET A 213 6.10 -11.00 50.05
CA MET A 213 7.04 -11.46 49.03
C MET A 213 7.53 -10.40 48.03
N PRO A 214 6.78 -9.34 47.68
CA PRO A 214 7.33 -8.18 46.98
C PRO A 214 8.57 -7.60 47.68
N LYS A 215 8.51 -7.45 49.01
CA LYS A 215 9.62 -6.92 49.82
C LYS A 215 10.82 -7.86 49.81
N ILE A 216 10.56 -9.16 49.97
CA ILE A 216 11.61 -10.19 49.99
C ILE A 216 12.27 -10.32 48.62
N SER A 217 11.49 -10.31 47.53
CA SER A 217 11.97 -10.44 46.16
C SER A 217 12.92 -9.31 45.78
N ILE A 218 12.54 -8.05 46.06
CA ILE A 218 13.39 -6.89 45.81
C ILE A 218 14.66 -6.95 46.67
N MET A 219 14.54 -7.33 47.96
CA MET A 219 15.67 -7.39 48.89
C MET A 219 16.70 -8.46 48.51
N LEU A 220 16.27 -9.63 48.02
CA LEU A 220 17.16 -10.76 47.74
C LEU A 220 17.64 -10.83 46.28
N HIS A 221 16.81 -10.37 45.33
CA HIS A 221 17.04 -10.56 43.89
C HIS A 221 17.03 -9.25 43.09
N ASN A 222 16.75 -8.11 43.73
CA ASN A 222 16.56 -6.81 43.07
C ASN A 222 15.54 -6.86 41.91
N ASP A 223 14.57 -7.78 42.02
CA ASP A 223 13.50 -7.98 41.05
C ASP A 223 12.21 -8.49 41.71
N MET A 224 11.17 -8.69 40.92
CA MET A 224 9.86 -9.21 41.36
C MET A 224 9.66 -10.70 41.02
N SER A 225 10.74 -11.41 40.69
CA SER A 225 10.67 -12.79 40.18
C SER A 225 10.16 -13.78 41.21
N THR A 226 10.31 -13.51 42.51
CA THR A 226 9.84 -14.40 43.58
C THR A 226 8.41 -14.05 44.01
N ALA A 227 8.07 -12.77 44.03
CA ALA A 227 6.72 -12.30 44.34
C ALA A 227 5.68 -12.75 43.30
N SER A 228 6.05 -12.69 42.01
CA SER A 228 5.19 -13.10 40.89
C SER A 228 4.84 -14.60 40.90
N ARG A 229 5.59 -15.46 41.61
CA ARG A 229 5.30 -16.90 41.74
C ARG A 229 4.12 -17.20 42.66
N ILE A 230 3.87 -16.30 43.62
CA ILE A 230 2.91 -16.53 44.71
C ILE A 230 1.53 -16.00 44.34
N ALA A 231 1.48 -14.85 43.65
CA ALA A 231 0.27 -14.29 43.08
C ALA A 231 0.20 -14.59 41.57
N SER A 232 0.07 -15.87 41.22
CA SER A 232 -0.08 -16.35 39.84
C SER A 232 -1.16 -17.42 39.73
N LEU A 233 -1.82 -17.49 38.56
CA LEU A 233 -2.81 -18.51 38.22
C LEU A 233 -2.26 -19.96 38.26
N ASN A 234 -0.94 -20.14 38.14
CA ASN A 234 -0.31 -21.45 38.20
C ASN A 234 0.15 -21.84 39.61
N ASN A 235 -0.07 -20.98 40.60
CA ASN A 235 0.39 -21.24 41.96
C ASN A 235 -0.32 -22.48 42.53
N PHE A 236 0.46 -23.48 42.89
CA PHE A 236 -0.03 -24.75 43.41
C PHE A 236 -0.96 -24.57 44.61
N CYS A 237 -0.59 -23.70 45.57
CA CYS A 237 -1.40 -23.46 46.77
C CYS A 237 -2.76 -22.85 46.41
N LEU A 238 -2.81 -21.85 45.53
CA LEU A 238 -4.06 -21.23 45.08
C LEU A 238 -4.93 -22.20 44.28
N ILE A 239 -4.32 -23.08 43.47
CA ILE A 239 -5.03 -24.15 42.75
C ILE A 239 -5.64 -25.15 43.74
N ILE A 240 -4.91 -25.55 44.78
CA ILE A 240 -5.45 -26.43 45.83
C ILE A 240 -6.59 -25.74 46.59
N VAL A 241 -6.45 -24.45 46.94
CA VAL A 241 -7.55 -23.68 47.56
C VAL A 241 -8.79 -23.71 46.67
N ALA A 242 -8.65 -23.37 45.39
CA ALA A 242 -9.76 -23.37 44.44
C ALA A 242 -10.38 -24.78 44.29
N LEU A 243 -9.56 -25.83 44.26
CA LEU A 243 -10.00 -27.22 44.16
C LEU A 243 -10.84 -27.64 45.39
N LEU A 244 -10.34 -27.36 46.59
CA LEU A 244 -11.03 -27.64 47.85
C LEU A 244 -12.34 -26.87 47.96
N LEU A 245 -12.35 -25.58 47.59
CA LEU A 245 -13.56 -24.77 47.51
C LEU A 245 -14.55 -25.35 46.50
N SER A 246 -14.10 -25.74 45.31
CA SER A 246 -14.97 -26.34 44.28
C SER A 246 -15.62 -27.65 44.75
N LEU A 247 -14.92 -28.44 45.57
CA LEU A 247 -15.42 -29.69 46.15
C LEU A 247 -16.40 -29.41 47.30
N ALA A 248 -16.10 -28.42 48.15
CA ALA A 248 -16.98 -27.99 49.23
C ALA A 248 -18.32 -27.42 48.71
N LEU A 249 -18.28 -26.70 47.58
CA LEU A 249 -19.46 -26.21 46.86
C LEU A 249 -20.26 -27.33 46.19
N SER A 250 -19.68 -28.52 46.03
CA SER A 250 -20.38 -29.71 45.53
C SER A 250 -21.04 -30.53 46.64
N MET A 251 -21.05 -30.07 47.90
CA MET A 251 -21.71 -30.75 49.03
C MET A 251 -22.93 -29.99 49.54
N PRO A 252 -24.01 -30.70 49.98
CA PRO A 252 -25.31 -30.12 50.30
C PRO A 252 -25.27 -28.84 51.15
N GLY A 253 -26.18 -27.92 50.85
CA GLY A 253 -26.36 -26.65 51.56
C GLY A 253 -26.78 -25.52 50.62
N ARG A 254 -27.33 -24.43 51.16
CA ARG A 254 -27.96 -23.33 50.38
C ARG A 254 -27.11 -22.85 49.20
N LEU A 255 -25.84 -22.52 49.41
CA LEU A 255 -24.91 -22.08 48.36
C LEU A 255 -24.56 -23.20 47.36
N ALA A 256 -24.54 -24.46 47.81
CA ALA A 256 -24.28 -25.61 46.95
C ALA A 256 -25.48 -25.96 46.07
N ASP A 257 -26.70 -25.83 46.57
CA ASP A 257 -27.91 -26.01 45.75
C ASP A 257 -28.01 -24.94 44.66
N GLU A 258 -27.56 -23.72 44.97
CA GLU A 258 -27.44 -22.61 44.02
C GLU A 258 -26.41 -22.90 42.91
N VAL A 259 -25.19 -23.30 43.29
CA VAL A 259 -24.12 -23.66 42.34
C VAL A 259 -24.51 -24.91 41.53
N GLU A 260 -25.08 -25.93 42.16
CA GLU A 260 -25.54 -27.15 41.50
C GLU A 260 -26.63 -26.81 40.48
N SER A 261 -27.56 -25.89 40.78
CA SER A 261 -28.60 -25.44 39.85
C SER A 261 -28.08 -24.70 38.62
N VAL A 262 -26.87 -24.14 38.69
CA VAL A 262 -26.17 -23.47 37.58
C VAL A 262 -25.35 -24.49 36.78
N VAL A 263 -24.62 -25.37 37.47
CA VAL A 263 -23.79 -26.44 36.86
C VAL A 263 -24.64 -27.50 36.17
N SER A 264 -25.87 -27.72 36.63
CA SER A 264 -26.83 -28.69 36.06
C SER A 264 -27.85 -28.07 35.09
N ASP A 265 -27.81 -26.76 34.84
CA ASP A 265 -28.76 -26.11 33.94
C ASP A 265 -28.60 -26.61 32.49
N ARG A 266 -29.59 -27.39 32.03
CA ARG A 266 -29.63 -27.94 30.66
C ARG A 266 -29.65 -26.85 29.58
N HIS A 267 -30.04 -25.61 29.90
CA HIS A 267 -30.09 -24.48 28.96
C HIS A 267 -28.72 -23.81 28.76
N ASN A 268 -27.71 -24.16 29.57
CA ASN A 268 -26.31 -23.77 29.42
C ASN A 268 -26.07 -22.24 29.28
N GLU A 269 -26.96 -21.39 29.80
CA GLU A 269 -26.87 -19.93 29.61
C GLU A 269 -25.60 -19.35 30.24
N ALA A 270 -25.20 -19.89 31.39
CA ALA A 270 -24.01 -19.49 32.14
C ALA A 270 -22.73 -19.59 31.31
N TYR A 271 -22.51 -20.76 30.70
CA TYR A 271 -21.36 -21.03 29.85
C TYR A 271 -21.18 -20.00 28.74
N TRP A 272 -22.28 -19.65 28.07
CA TRP A 272 -22.25 -18.76 26.91
C TRP A 272 -22.04 -17.31 27.29
N ILE A 273 -22.62 -16.87 28.41
CA ILE A 273 -22.38 -15.54 28.95
C ILE A 273 -20.91 -15.43 29.32
N THR A 274 -20.36 -16.39 30.06
CA THR A 274 -18.94 -16.35 30.44
C THR A 274 -18.00 -16.43 29.23
N LEU A 275 -18.28 -17.31 28.26
CA LEU A 275 -17.48 -17.38 27.02
C LEU A 275 -17.52 -16.06 26.24
N GLY A 276 -18.70 -15.46 26.07
CA GLY A 276 -18.85 -14.18 25.39
C GLY A 276 -18.13 -13.05 26.13
N THR A 277 -18.26 -12.99 27.44
CA THR A 277 -17.56 -12.03 28.30
C THR A 277 -16.05 -12.15 28.15
N VAL A 278 -15.50 -13.37 28.29
CA VAL A 278 -14.06 -13.62 28.13
C VAL A 278 -13.59 -13.27 26.73
N ALA A 279 -14.36 -13.66 25.72
CA ALA A 279 -14.02 -13.37 24.34
C ALA A 279 -13.92 -11.87 24.06
N ILE A 280 -14.79 -11.06 24.68
CA ILE A 280 -14.78 -9.61 24.54
C ILE A 280 -13.67 -8.98 25.39
N ALA A 281 -13.47 -9.47 26.62
CA ALA A 281 -12.45 -8.98 27.54
C ALA A 281 -11.03 -9.19 27.00
N GLN A 282 -10.80 -10.28 26.28
CA GLN A 282 -9.53 -10.59 25.62
C GLN A 282 -9.41 -10.00 24.20
N GLN A 283 -10.36 -9.15 23.75
CA GLN A 283 -10.18 -8.43 22.49
C GLN A 283 -9.18 -7.28 22.70
N PRO A 284 -8.06 -7.24 21.97
CA PRO A 284 -7.02 -6.22 22.17
C PRO A 284 -7.56 -4.79 22.07
N LEU A 285 -8.50 -4.53 21.16
CA LEU A 285 -9.05 -3.18 20.98
C LEU A 285 -9.90 -2.71 22.16
N LEU A 286 -10.74 -3.59 22.70
CA LEU A 286 -11.61 -3.24 23.83
C LEU A 286 -10.80 -3.16 25.11
N GLU A 287 -9.91 -4.13 25.32
CA GLU A 287 -8.88 -4.08 26.34
C GLU A 287 -8.14 -2.74 26.27
N GLN A 288 -7.58 -2.37 25.11
CA GLN A 288 -6.88 -1.10 24.95
C GLN A 288 -7.74 0.13 25.25
N HIS A 289 -9.00 0.12 24.85
CA HIS A 289 -9.90 1.25 25.08
C HIS A 289 -10.24 1.41 26.56
N PHE A 290 -10.72 0.35 27.23
CA PHE A 290 -11.13 0.40 28.64
C PHE A 290 -9.93 0.60 29.57
N ILE A 291 -8.81 -0.05 29.29
CA ILE A 291 -7.57 0.11 30.04
C ILE A 291 -6.98 1.51 29.83
N GLY A 292 -6.95 2.00 28.59
CA GLY A 292 -6.49 3.35 28.29
C GLY A 292 -7.34 4.44 28.93
N LEU A 293 -8.67 4.26 28.97
CA LEU A 293 -9.58 5.16 29.69
C LEU A 293 -9.25 5.22 31.19
N ALA A 294 -9.08 4.06 31.82
CA ALA A 294 -8.74 3.97 33.24
C ALA A 294 -7.33 4.49 33.56
N ALA A 295 -6.36 4.30 32.66
CA ALA A 295 -5.01 4.81 32.85
C ALA A 295 -4.93 6.33 32.68
N GLY A 296 -5.68 6.92 31.74
CA GLY A 296 -5.56 8.32 31.36
C GLY A 296 -6.42 9.33 32.12
N HIS A 297 -7.50 8.90 32.80
CA HIS A 297 -8.49 9.83 33.39
C HIS A 297 -8.37 10.04 34.90
N PHE A 298 -7.74 9.12 35.65
CA PHE A 298 -7.69 9.19 37.10
C PHE A 298 -6.30 8.87 37.62
N GLU A 299 -5.77 9.66 38.54
CA GLU A 299 -4.53 9.33 39.26
C GLU A 299 -4.79 8.42 40.48
N ASN A 300 -5.96 8.56 41.11
CA ASN A 300 -6.34 7.80 42.31
C ASN A 300 -6.64 6.32 42.01
N LEU A 301 -5.98 5.43 42.74
CA LEU A 301 -6.14 3.98 42.70
C LEU A 301 -7.60 3.52 42.81
N ILE A 302 -8.37 4.07 43.75
CA ILE A 302 -9.76 3.68 44.00
C ILE A 302 -10.64 4.02 42.80
N ALA A 303 -10.43 5.18 42.18
CA ALA A 303 -11.17 5.61 41.00
C ALA A 303 -10.84 4.75 39.77
N LYS A 304 -9.55 4.40 39.58
CA LYS A 304 -9.13 3.45 38.52
C LYS A 304 -9.82 2.09 38.69
N MET A 305 -9.82 1.56 39.91
CA MET A 305 -10.48 0.29 40.23
C MET A 305 -12.00 0.35 40.03
N GLY A 306 -12.64 1.45 40.43
CA GLY A 306 -14.07 1.67 40.23
C GLY A 306 -14.47 1.71 38.75
N LEU A 307 -13.68 2.40 37.92
CA LEU A 307 -13.93 2.45 36.48
C LEU A 307 -13.70 1.10 35.80
N LEU A 308 -12.68 0.33 36.22
CA LEU A 308 -12.47 -1.02 35.71
C LEU A 308 -13.62 -1.97 36.07
N LEU A 309 -14.12 -1.87 37.30
CA LEU A 309 -15.30 -2.64 37.73
C LEU A 309 -16.53 -2.27 36.88
N ALA A 310 -16.78 -0.98 36.66
CA ALA A 310 -17.87 -0.52 35.78
C ALA A 310 -17.70 -1.02 34.34
N SER A 311 -16.47 -0.99 33.82
CA SER A 311 -16.14 -1.48 32.48
C SER A 311 -16.33 -3.00 32.37
N ALA A 312 -15.97 -3.77 33.39
CA ALA A 312 -16.22 -5.21 33.45
C ALA A 312 -17.72 -5.55 33.43
N VAL A 313 -18.57 -4.74 34.09
CA VAL A 313 -20.03 -4.86 34.02
C VAL A 313 -20.53 -4.63 32.58
N ILE A 314 -20.03 -3.59 31.91
CA ILE A 314 -20.39 -3.27 30.51
C ILE A 314 -20.03 -4.43 29.58
N VAL A 315 -18.84 -5.04 29.74
CA VAL A 315 -18.37 -6.17 28.94
C VAL A 315 -19.28 -7.38 29.06
N ILE A 316 -19.80 -7.66 30.25
CA ILE A 316 -20.72 -8.78 30.49
C ILE A 316 -22.06 -8.52 29.80
N ILE A 317 -22.58 -7.30 29.89
CA ILE A 317 -23.81 -6.90 29.20
C ILE A 317 -23.61 -7.05 27.68
N ALA A 318 -22.47 -6.57 27.16
CA ALA A 318 -22.10 -6.72 25.76
C ALA A 318 -21.97 -8.19 25.34
N GLY A 319 -21.38 -9.05 26.16
CA GLY A 319 -21.28 -10.50 25.93
C GLY A 319 -22.64 -11.19 25.85
N GLY A 320 -23.56 -10.83 26.74
CA GLY A 320 -24.94 -11.29 26.70
C GLY A 320 -25.68 -10.84 25.44
N LEU A 321 -25.52 -9.58 25.03
CA LEU A 321 -26.15 -9.00 23.85
C LEU A 321 -25.59 -9.59 22.56
N LEU A 322 -24.27 -9.73 22.43
CA LEU A 322 -23.62 -10.33 21.26
C LEU A 322 -23.99 -11.80 21.08
N ARG A 323 -24.15 -12.54 22.17
CA ARG A 323 -24.73 -13.91 22.12
C ARG A 323 -26.13 -13.89 21.53
N TRP A 324 -27.00 -12.99 22.01
CA TRP A 324 -28.38 -12.89 21.55
C TRP A 324 -28.44 -12.53 20.05
N VAL A 325 -27.71 -11.49 19.64
CA VAL A 325 -27.60 -11.06 18.24
C VAL A 325 -26.99 -12.16 17.37
N GLY A 326 -25.91 -12.79 17.81
CA GLY A 326 -25.23 -13.86 17.09
C GLY A 326 -26.15 -15.07 16.86
N LYS A 327 -26.85 -15.52 17.90
CA LYS A 327 -27.85 -16.60 17.78
C LYS A 327 -28.96 -16.22 16.80
N TRP A 328 -29.52 -15.02 16.94
CA TRP A 328 -30.57 -14.51 16.06
C TRP A 328 -30.14 -14.46 14.59
N LEU A 329 -28.93 -13.98 14.30
CA LEU A 329 -28.35 -13.95 12.95
C LEU A 329 -28.14 -15.35 12.37
N LEU A 330 -27.55 -16.26 13.17
CA LEU A 330 -27.25 -17.64 12.74
C LEU A 330 -28.51 -18.45 12.44
N GLU A 331 -29.58 -18.23 13.22
CA GLU A 331 -30.87 -18.89 13.03
C GLU A 331 -31.60 -18.34 11.79
N ARG A 332 -31.65 -17.01 11.62
CA ARG A 332 -32.39 -16.35 10.53
C ARG A 332 -31.78 -16.58 9.15
N THR A 333 -30.47 -16.75 9.07
CA THR A 333 -29.74 -17.02 7.81
C THR A 333 -29.75 -18.50 7.40
N GLY A 334 -30.27 -19.39 8.26
CA GLY A 334 -30.16 -20.84 8.08
C GLY A 334 -28.72 -21.37 8.14
N LEU A 335 -27.75 -20.52 8.50
CA LEU A 335 -26.35 -20.88 8.64
C LEU A 335 -26.17 -21.90 9.76
N MET A 336 -26.89 -21.74 10.87
CA MET A 336 -26.86 -22.68 12.00
C MET A 336 -27.24 -24.09 11.56
N ARG A 337 -28.26 -24.25 10.71
CA ARG A 337 -28.66 -25.56 10.17
C ARG A 337 -27.55 -26.18 9.31
N ARG A 338 -26.91 -25.37 8.44
CA ARG A 338 -25.80 -25.85 7.59
C ARG A 338 -24.58 -26.24 8.42
N LEU A 339 -24.26 -25.43 9.44
CA LEU A 339 -23.19 -25.70 10.40
C LEU A 339 -23.47 -26.98 11.17
N ASN A 340 -24.67 -27.17 11.72
CA ASN A 340 -25.04 -28.39 12.43
C ASN A 340 -24.85 -29.63 11.55
N ASN A 341 -25.31 -29.55 10.29
CA ASN A 341 -25.15 -30.64 9.33
C ASN A 341 -23.68 -30.91 9.00
N TRP A 342 -22.87 -29.87 8.84
CA TRP A 342 -21.43 -30.03 8.60
C TRP A 342 -20.71 -30.63 9.82
N VAL A 343 -20.99 -30.14 11.02
CA VAL A 343 -20.42 -30.65 12.27
C VAL A 343 -20.80 -32.09 12.52
N ALA A 344 -22.01 -32.50 12.14
CA ALA A 344 -22.43 -33.90 12.20
C ALA A 344 -21.55 -34.81 11.31
N THR A 345 -20.94 -34.27 10.25
CA THR A 345 -19.99 -35.03 9.42
C THR A 345 -18.59 -35.13 10.02
N LEU A 346 -18.21 -34.28 10.99
CA LEU A 346 -16.83 -34.26 11.51
C LEU A 346 -16.47 -35.60 12.16
N PRO A 347 -15.25 -36.12 11.92
CA PRO A 347 -14.80 -37.40 12.44
C PRO A 347 -14.90 -37.44 13.98
N THR A 348 -15.26 -38.59 14.55
CA THR A 348 -15.26 -38.82 16.02
C THR A 348 -13.94 -39.35 16.53
N SER A 349 -13.09 -39.91 15.66
CA SER A 349 -11.79 -40.48 15.99
C SER A 349 -10.76 -40.18 14.90
N LEU A 350 -9.48 -40.23 15.25
CA LEU A 350 -8.37 -39.99 14.32
C LEU A 350 -8.41 -40.91 13.09
N GLY A 351 -8.84 -42.17 13.25
CA GLY A 351 -8.97 -43.13 12.15
C GLY A 351 -10.04 -42.75 11.10
N GLN A 352 -11.02 -41.93 11.46
CA GLN A 352 -12.05 -41.45 10.54
C GLN A 352 -11.65 -40.17 9.78
N CYS A 353 -10.54 -39.52 10.16
CA CYS A 353 -10.12 -38.26 9.56
C CYS A 353 -9.79 -38.42 8.07
N TRP A 354 -9.07 -39.48 7.68
CA TRP A 354 -8.68 -39.67 6.28
C TRP A 354 -9.87 -39.95 5.34
N PRO A 355 -10.78 -40.89 5.66
CA PRO A 355 -12.02 -41.06 4.88
C PRO A 355 -12.85 -39.78 4.79
N TRP A 356 -12.94 -39.02 5.89
CA TRP A 356 -13.65 -37.75 5.91
C TRP A 356 -13.00 -36.70 4.99
N LEU A 357 -11.67 -36.55 5.06
CA LEU A 357 -10.92 -35.64 4.18
C LEU A 357 -11.11 -35.99 2.71
N LYS A 358 -11.08 -37.29 2.37
CA LYS A 358 -11.34 -37.77 1.00
C LYS A 358 -12.75 -37.40 0.53
N GLN A 359 -13.78 -37.61 1.37
CA GLN A 359 -15.16 -37.21 1.04
C GLN A 359 -15.32 -35.69 0.95
N TRP A 360 -14.69 -34.94 1.85
CA TRP A 360 -14.71 -33.48 1.82
C TRP A 360 -14.07 -32.94 0.54
N TRP A 361 -12.92 -33.50 0.14
CA TRP A 361 -12.25 -33.18 -1.12
C TRP A 361 -13.17 -33.48 -2.31
N GLN A 362 -13.77 -34.68 -2.37
CA GLN A 362 -14.71 -35.05 -3.43
C GLN A 362 -15.93 -34.12 -3.53
N ARG A 363 -16.36 -33.51 -2.42
CA ARG A 363 -17.48 -32.55 -2.42
C ARG A 363 -17.06 -31.13 -2.80
N ASN A 364 -15.81 -30.75 -2.54
CA ASN A 364 -15.34 -29.36 -2.66
C ASN A 364 -14.23 -29.16 -3.69
N TRP A 365 -13.83 -30.18 -4.45
CA TRP A 365 -12.69 -30.14 -5.38
C TRP A 365 -12.80 -28.97 -6.37
N SER A 366 -14.00 -28.65 -6.88
CA SER A 366 -14.19 -27.55 -7.83
C SER A 366 -13.93 -26.18 -7.20
N THR A 367 -14.21 -26.03 -5.90
CA THR A 367 -13.91 -24.79 -5.17
C THR A 367 -12.42 -24.69 -4.89
N VAL A 368 -11.80 -25.79 -4.44
CA VAL A 368 -10.35 -25.84 -4.19
C VAL A 368 -9.56 -25.59 -5.47
N LEU A 369 -9.96 -26.22 -6.58
CA LEU A 369 -9.31 -26.03 -7.87
C LEU A 369 -9.40 -24.59 -8.35
N LEU A 370 -10.58 -23.95 -8.23
CA LEU A 370 -10.75 -22.56 -8.66
C LEU A 370 -9.85 -21.61 -7.87
N TRP A 371 -9.91 -21.67 -6.53
CA TRP A 371 -9.12 -20.78 -5.68
C TRP A 371 -7.62 -21.09 -5.75
N GLY A 372 -7.25 -22.38 -5.84
CA GLY A 372 -5.87 -22.81 -6.05
C GLY A 372 -5.32 -22.33 -7.38
N SER A 373 -6.10 -22.39 -8.46
CA SER A 373 -5.70 -21.86 -9.77
C SER A 373 -5.53 -20.34 -9.71
N CYS A 374 -6.45 -19.61 -9.08
CA CYS A 374 -6.32 -18.17 -8.88
C CYS A 374 -5.09 -17.80 -8.02
N TYR A 375 -4.74 -18.62 -7.03
CA TYR A 375 -3.54 -18.41 -6.21
C TYR A 375 -2.26 -18.63 -7.03
N VAL A 376 -2.20 -19.70 -7.82
CA VAL A 376 -1.07 -19.95 -8.73
C VAL A 376 -0.93 -18.80 -9.74
N LEU A 377 -2.04 -18.30 -10.28
CA LEU A 377 -2.04 -17.13 -11.17
C LEU A 377 -1.59 -15.85 -10.47
N ALA A 378 -1.96 -15.64 -9.20
CA ALA A 378 -1.48 -14.52 -8.41
C ALA A 378 0.04 -14.61 -8.16
N VAL A 379 0.56 -15.79 -7.79
CA VAL A 379 2.01 -16.00 -7.65
C VAL A 379 2.72 -15.72 -8.97
N ALA A 380 2.23 -16.30 -10.08
CA ALA A 380 2.80 -16.08 -11.40
C ALA A 380 2.79 -14.59 -11.82
N SER A 381 1.72 -13.85 -11.46
CA SER A 381 1.61 -12.44 -11.80
C SER A 381 2.63 -11.57 -11.08
N PHE A 382 3.04 -11.91 -9.86
CA PHE A 382 4.09 -11.22 -9.13
C PHE A 382 5.49 -11.57 -9.65
N LEU A 383 5.75 -12.87 -9.86
CA LEU A 383 7.05 -13.34 -10.34
C LEU A 383 7.42 -12.71 -11.68
N LEU A 384 6.46 -12.60 -12.60
CA LEU A 384 6.69 -12.11 -13.96
C LEU A 384 6.76 -10.58 -14.08
N MET A 385 6.64 -9.82 -12.98
CA MET A 385 6.99 -8.38 -12.96
C MET A 385 8.49 -8.14 -12.74
N ASN A 386 9.26 -9.20 -12.44
CA ASN A 386 10.69 -9.13 -12.19
C ASN A 386 11.47 -9.74 -13.36
N SER A 387 12.65 -9.17 -13.63
CA SER A 387 13.58 -9.68 -14.65
C SER A 387 14.58 -10.68 -14.08
N SER A 388 14.78 -10.68 -12.77
CA SER A 388 15.67 -11.57 -12.02
C SER A 388 14.90 -12.48 -11.05
N TRP A 389 15.46 -13.66 -10.77
CA TRP A 389 14.97 -14.57 -9.72
C TRP A 389 15.51 -14.22 -8.32
N ARG A 390 16.30 -13.16 -8.22
CA ARG A 390 16.84 -12.60 -6.98
C ARG A 390 16.30 -11.20 -6.77
N LEU A 391 15.92 -10.91 -5.53
CA LEU A 391 15.41 -9.62 -5.09
C LEU A 391 16.35 -9.07 -4.02
N GLU A 392 16.83 -7.84 -4.22
CA GLU A 392 17.74 -7.15 -3.29
C GLU A 392 17.01 -5.91 -2.75
N PRO A 393 16.17 -6.07 -1.70
CA PRO A 393 15.41 -4.97 -1.15
C PRO A 393 16.28 -3.96 -0.39
N ASN A 394 17.50 -4.35 0.00
CA ASN A 394 18.51 -3.51 0.65
C ASN A 394 19.92 -4.07 0.40
N ALA A 395 20.95 -3.25 0.64
CA ALA A 395 22.34 -3.56 0.30
C ALA A 395 22.90 -4.82 1.00
N ASP A 396 22.32 -5.18 2.16
CA ASP A 396 22.85 -6.24 3.02
C ASP A 396 22.13 -7.59 2.83
N ALA A 397 21.08 -7.69 2.01
CA ALA A 397 20.33 -8.92 1.86
C ALA A 397 19.80 -9.15 0.43
N SER A 398 20.06 -10.37 -0.08
CA SER A 398 19.50 -10.89 -1.33
C SER A 398 18.58 -12.06 -1.02
N TYR A 399 17.34 -12.00 -1.50
CA TYR A 399 16.34 -13.04 -1.31
C TYR A 399 16.02 -13.73 -2.63
N ASN A 400 15.71 -15.02 -2.54
CA ASN A 400 15.06 -15.71 -3.65
C ASN A 400 13.65 -15.11 -3.86
N LEU A 401 13.34 -14.72 -5.10
CA LEU A 401 12.10 -14.04 -5.42
C LEU A 401 10.86 -14.86 -5.05
N LEU A 402 10.86 -16.17 -5.31
CA LEU A 402 9.72 -17.04 -4.98
C LEU A 402 9.47 -17.08 -3.48
N ILE A 403 10.53 -17.25 -2.69
CA ILE A 403 10.44 -17.27 -1.22
C ILE A 403 9.91 -15.91 -0.73
N TYR A 404 10.46 -14.81 -1.23
CA TYR A 404 10.01 -13.48 -0.86
C TYR A 404 8.54 -13.26 -1.21
N THR A 405 8.13 -13.57 -2.45
CA THR A 405 6.73 -13.41 -2.88
C THR A 405 5.78 -14.23 -2.02
N VAL A 406 6.06 -15.51 -1.76
CA VAL A 406 5.15 -16.39 -1.03
C VAL A 406 5.06 -16.04 0.45
N PHE A 407 6.17 -15.67 1.09
CA PHE A 407 6.22 -15.47 2.55
C PHE A 407 6.16 -14.00 2.99
N ALA A 408 6.71 -13.06 2.21
CA ALA A 408 6.68 -11.63 2.54
C ALA A 408 5.47 -10.91 1.94
N CYS A 409 5.04 -11.28 0.73
CA CYS A 409 3.89 -10.65 0.04
C CYS A 409 2.57 -11.41 0.23
N GLN A 410 2.46 -12.30 1.23
CA GLN A 410 1.33 -13.22 1.39
C GLN A 410 -0.04 -12.52 1.40
N ASN A 411 -0.15 -11.36 2.05
CA ASN A 411 -1.41 -10.62 2.19
C ASN A 411 -1.89 -10.09 0.83
N MET A 412 -0.98 -9.52 0.04
CA MET A 412 -1.24 -9.02 -1.32
C MET A 412 -1.52 -10.15 -2.31
N LEU A 413 -0.85 -11.30 -2.15
CA LEU A 413 -1.17 -12.51 -2.91
C LEU A 413 -2.59 -12.99 -2.64
N LEU A 414 -3.01 -13.02 -1.37
CA LEU A 414 -4.38 -13.41 -0.99
C LEU A 414 -5.41 -12.43 -1.55
N LEU A 415 -5.17 -11.12 -1.47
CA LEU A 415 -6.06 -10.12 -2.06
C LEU A 415 -6.18 -10.29 -3.58
N THR A 416 -5.05 -10.47 -4.27
CA THR A 416 -5.03 -10.70 -5.72
C THR A 416 -5.76 -12.00 -6.10
N THR A 417 -5.57 -13.05 -5.31
CA THR A 417 -6.29 -14.33 -5.45
C THR A 417 -7.80 -14.14 -5.32
N ILE A 418 -8.23 -13.35 -4.32
CA ILE A 418 -9.64 -12.99 -4.12
C ILE A 418 -10.19 -12.29 -5.36
N LEU A 419 -9.49 -11.27 -5.87
CA LEU A 419 -9.92 -10.51 -7.05
C LEU A 419 -10.03 -11.40 -8.31
N TYR A 420 -9.04 -12.27 -8.58
CA TYR A 420 -9.12 -13.23 -9.68
C TYR A 420 -10.26 -14.24 -9.51
N GLY A 421 -10.48 -14.73 -8.28
CA GLY A 421 -11.59 -15.63 -8.00
C GLY A 421 -12.96 -14.96 -8.14
N LEU A 422 -13.08 -13.67 -7.82
CA LEU A 422 -14.30 -12.88 -8.05
C LEU A 422 -14.60 -12.72 -9.55
N ILE A 423 -13.58 -12.52 -10.40
CA ILE A 423 -13.74 -12.54 -11.86
C ILE A 423 -14.26 -13.92 -12.29
N ALA A 424 -13.62 -15.01 -11.87
CA ALA A 424 -14.04 -16.38 -12.23
C ALA A 424 -15.48 -16.69 -11.75
N LYS A 425 -15.84 -16.29 -10.53
CA LYS A 425 -17.18 -16.49 -9.99
C LYS A 425 -18.24 -15.66 -10.69
N THR A 426 -17.90 -14.44 -11.12
CA THR A 426 -18.80 -13.60 -11.91
C THR A 426 -19.04 -14.21 -13.29
N LEU A 427 -17.99 -14.63 -14.00
CA LEU A 427 -18.14 -15.34 -15.27
C LEU A 427 -18.95 -16.64 -15.10
N GLN A 428 -18.72 -17.40 -14.04
CA GLN A 428 -19.51 -18.59 -13.73
C GLN A 428 -20.98 -18.24 -13.45
N ALA A 429 -21.25 -17.13 -12.76
CA ALA A 429 -22.60 -16.67 -12.47
C ALA A 429 -23.36 -16.23 -13.74
N LEU A 430 -22.67 -15.53 -14.65
CA LEU A 430 -23.23 -15.07 -15.93
C LEU A 430 -23.52 -16.25 -16.87
N PHE A 431 -22.55 -17.14 -17.08
CA PHE A 431 -22.65 -18.19 -18.11
C PHE A 431 -23.09 -19.56 -17.59
N ASN A 432 -23.11 -19.78 -16.27
CA ASN A 432 -23.39 -21.08 -15.64
C ASN A 432 -22.47 -22.23 -16.10
N ARG A 433 -21.28 -21.91 -16.63
CA ARG A 433 -20.28 -22.88 -17.11
C ARG A 433 -18.99 -22.72 -16.32
N TYR A 434 -18.64 -23.73 -15.53
CA TYR A 434 -17.51 -23.65 -14.60
C TYR A 434 -16.16 -23.63 -15.32
N TRP A 435 -15.91 -24.57 -16.24
CA TRP A 435 -14.61 -24.64 -16.91
C TRP A 435 -14.44 -23.52 -17.91
N ALA A 436 -15.52 -23.10 -18.57
CA ALA A 436 -15.48 -21.91 -19.41
C ALA A 436 -15.10 -20.66 -18.59
N ALA A 437 -15.70 -20.46 -17.41
CA ALA A 437 -15.36 -19.35 -16.53
C ALA A 437 -13.90 -19.38 -16.05
N LEU A 438 -13.45 -20.52 -15.51
CA LEU A 438 -12.07 -20.69 -15.04
C LEU A 438 -11.05 -20.55 -16.19
N GLY A 439 -11.32 -21.16 -17.34
CA GLY A 439 -10.48 -21.07 -18.53
C GLY A 439 -10.39 -19.65 -19.07
N THR A 440 -11.51 -18.92 -19.10
CA THR A 440 -11.54 -17.52 -19.55
C THR A 440 -10.79 -16.62 -18.58
N THR A 441 -11.00 -16.77 -17.27
CA THR A 441 -10.22 -16.02 -16.26
C THR A 441 -8.73 -16.31 -16.40
N THR A 442 -8.35 -17.57 -16.56
CA THR A 442 -6.95 -17.98 -16.74
C THR A 442 -6.35 -17.33 -18.00
N ALA A 443 -7.06 -17.35 -19.13
CA ALA A 443 -6.60 -16.72 -20.36
C ALA A 443 -6.43 -15.21 -20.21
N LEU A 444 -7.41 -14.51 -19.61
CA LEU A 444 -7.36 -13.06 -19.41
C LEU A 444 -6.22 -12.66 -18.48
N VAL A 445 -6.04 -13.38 -17.38
CA VAL A 445 -4.96 -13.11 -16.43
C VAL A 445 -3.60 -13.40 -17.05
N MET A 446 -3.43 -14.52 -17.75
CA MET A 446 -2.17 -14.83 -18.45
C MET A 446 -1.85 -13.81 -19.54
N LEU A 447 -2.84 -13.36 -20.30
CA LEU A 447 -2.67 -12.30 -21.29
C LEU A 447 -2.16 -11.01 -20.62
N MET A 448 -2.78 -10.60 -19.50
CA MET A 448 -2.35 -9.43 -18.74
C MET A 448 -0.92 -9.59 -18.20
N ILE A 449 -0.55 -10.77 -17.69
CA ILE A 449 0.79 -11.04 -17.17
C ILE A 449 1.82 -10.95 -18.30
N VAL A 450 1.59 -11.61 -19.43
CA VAL A 450 2.50 -11.61 -20.59
C VAL A 450 2.64 -10.21 -21.17
N ALA A 451 1.52 -9.49 -21.34
CA ALA A 451 1.53 -8.13 -21.85
C ALA A 451 2.32 -7.18 -20.92
N ASN A 452 2.15 -7.30 -19.60
CA ASN A 452 2.97 -6.57 -18.64
C ASN A 452 4.46 -6.95 -18.73
N ARG A 453 4.80 -8.24 -18.82
CA ARG A 453 6.22 -8.68 -18.92
C ARG A 453 6.91 -8.14 -20.16
N ILE A 454 6.20 -8.13 -21.30
CA ILE A 454 6.70 -7.56 -22.57
C ILE A 454 6.87 -6.04 -22.41
N LYS A 455 5.87 -5.34 -21.84
CA LYS A 455 5.95 -3.89 -21.65
C LYS A 455 7.08 -3.49 -20.69
N ILE A 456 7.20 -4.18 -19.55
CA ILE A 456 8.26 -3.95 -18.57
C ILE A 456 9.63 -4.15 -19.21
N ALA A 457 9.81 -5.18 -20.05
CA ALA A 457 11.07 -5.39 -20.79
C ALA A 457 11.45 -4.20 -21.68
N ALA A 458 10.45 -3.56 -22.29
CA ALA A 458 10.65 -2.49 -23.24
C ALA A 458 10.76 -1.10 -22.60
N ARG A 459 10.13 -0.89 -21.43
CA ARG A 459 9.87 0.45 -20.87
C ARG A 459 10.02 0.59 -19.36
N ASN A 460 10.40 -0.48 -18.64
CA ASN A 460 10.47 -0.47 -17.18
C ASN A 460 9.18 0.05 -16.52
N GLU A 461 8.01 -0.26 -17.08
CA GLU A 461 6.71 0.19 -16.59
C GLU A 461 5.62 -0.86 -16.85
N PRO A 462 4.73 -1.15 -15.88
CA PRO A 462 3.55 -1.99 -16.09
C PRO A 462 2.49 -1.28 -16.94
N ILE A 463 1.48 -2.00 -17.38
CA ILE A 463 0.33 -1.44 -18.10
C ILE A 463 -0.47 -0.52 -17.18
N LEU A 464 -0.82 0.67 -17.66
CA LEU A 464 -1.61 1.65 -16.94
C LEU A 464 -3.04 1.78 -17.51
N PRO A 465 -4.05 2.17 -16.70
CA PRO A 465 -5.42 2.36 -17.17
C PRO A 465 -5.58 3.41 -18.29
N SER A 466 -4.69 4.40 -18.34
CA SER A 466 -4.67 5.39 -19.43
C SER A 466 -4.35 4.76 -20.79
N GLU A 467 -3.56 3.69 -20.83
CA GLU A 467 -3.12 3.02 -22.06
C GLU A 467 -4.17 2.07 -22.61
N VAL A 468 -4.93 1.41 -21.74
CA VAL A 468 -6.09 0.62 -22.16
C VAL A 468 -7.11 1.52 -22.88
N ARG A 469 -7.21 2.79 -22.48
CA ARG A 469 -8.06 3.78 -23.14
C ARG A 469 -7.50 4.30 -24.48
N MET A 470 -6.25 3.99 -24.82
CA MET A 470 -5.64 4.32 -26.12
C MET A 470 -5.99 3.27 -27.19
N TYR A 471 -7.26 2.90 -27.34
CA TYR A 471 -7.67 1.87 -28.32
C TYR A 471 -7.25 2.21 -29.76
N GLN A 472 -7.11 3.49 -30.10
CA GLN A 472 -6.60 3.97 -31.38
C GLN A 472 -5.14 3.56 -31.64
N ALA A 473 -4.37 3.28 -30.60
CA ALA A 473 -2.99 2.81 -30.69
C ALA A 473 -2.89 1.28 -30.91
N TYR A 474 -3.96 0.51 -30.67
CA TYR A 474 -3.90 -0.95 -30.73
C TYR A 474 -3.49 -1.46 -32.11
N GLY A 475 -4.00 -0.85 -33.18
CA GLY A 475 -3.63 -1.23 -34.55
C GLY A 475 -2.13 -1.04 -34.83
N SER A 476 -1.52 0.03 -34.32
CA SER A 476 -0.08 0.28 -34.45
C SER A 476 0.74 -0.66 -33.57
N LEU A 477 0.29 -0.93 -32.34
CA LEU A 477 0.93 -1.86 -31.41
C LEU A 477 0.90 -3.30 -31.95
N PHE A 478 -0.22 -3.73 -32.54
CA PHE A 478 -0.34 -5.07 -33.14
C PHE A 478 0.60 -5.29 -34.32
N LYS A 479 0.90 -4.23 -35.09
CA LYS A 479 1.91 -4.27 -36.18
C LYS A 479 3.35 -4.41 -35.68
N MET A 480 3.62 -4.09 -34.41
CA MET A 480 4.95 -4.27 -33.81
C MET A 480 5.18 -5.70 -33.31
N VAL A 481 4.12 -6.50 -33.16
CA VAL A 481 4.21 -7.90 -32.74
C VAL A 481 4.60 -8.77 -33.94
N LYS A 482 5.68 -9.55 -33.81
CA LYS A 482 6.14 -10.47 -34.86
C LYS A 482 5.03 -11.46 -35.24
N GLY A 483 4.82 -11.69 -36.54
CA GLY A 483 3.72 -12.51 -37.07
C GLY A 483 3.59 -13.90 -36.43
N TRP A 484 4.71 -14.56 -36.13
CA TRP A 484 4.72 -15.90 -35.51
C TRP A 484 4.09 -15.92 -34.10
N ILE A 485 4.13 -14.80 -33.35
CA ILE A 485 3.52 -14.70 -32.01
C ILE A 485 1.99 -14.84 -32.12
N TRP A 486 1.39 -14.31 -33.19
CA TRP A 486 -0.05 -14.44 -33.44
C TRP A 486 -0.45 -15.90 -33.71
N VAL A 487 0.38 -16.64 -34.44
CA VAL A 487 0.16 -18.07 -34.70
C VAL A 487 0.23 -18.87 -33.40
N VAL A 488 1.25 -18.64 -32.58
CA VAL A 488 1.39 -19.29 -31.26
C VAL A 488 0.20 -18.97 -30.35
N ALA A 489 -0.23 -17.70 -30.31
CA ALA A 489 -1.39 -17.29 -29.53
C ALA A 489 -2.68 -17.98 -30.01
N ALA A 490 -2.90 -18.08 -31.32
CA ALA A 490 -4.07 -18.76 -31.88
C ALA A 490 -4.09 -20.27 -31.52
N ILE A 491 -2.96 -20.96 -31.63
CA ILE A 491 -2.82 -22.37 -31.25
C ILE A 491 -3.11 -22.54 -29.75
N ALA A 492 -2.55 -21.69 -28.90
CA ALA A 492 -2.78 -21.75 -27.45
C ALA A 492 -4.27 -21.56 -27.09
N VAL A 493 -4.97 -20.64 -27.75
CA VAL A 493 -6.42 -20.42 -27.57
C VAL A 493 -7.21 -21.65 -28.02
N LEU A 494 -6.89 -22.24 -29.18
CA LEU A 494 -7.57 -23.46 -29.67
C LEU A 494 -7.40 -24.64 -28.71
N LEU A 495 -6.18 -24.87 -28.21
CA LEU A 495 -5.90 -25.91 -27.21
C LEU A 495 -6.67 -25.66 -25.91
N LEU A 496 -6.70 -24.42 -25.43
CA LEU A 496 -7.47 -24.07 -24.23
C LEU A 496 -8.96 -24.34 -24.41
N VAL A 497 -9.54 -23.97 -25.56
CA VAL A 497 -10.95 -24.24 -25.87
C VAL A 497 -11.21 -25.75 -25.91
N MET A 498 -10.34 -26.53 -26.54
CA MET A 498 -10.46 -27.98 -26.60
C MET A 498 -10.43 -28.61 -25.19
N ILE A 499 -9.50 -28.17 -24.34
CA ILE A 499 -9.38 -28.60 -22.93
C ILE A 499 -10.67 -28.23 -22.16
N VAL A 500 -11.13 -26.99 -22.27
CA VAL A 500 -12.35 -26.52 -21.59
C VAL A 500 -13.56 -27.35 -22.01
N VAL A 501 -13.77 -27.58 -23.31
CA VAL A 501 -14.88 -28.39 -23.82
C VAL A 501 -14.78 -29.84 -23.32
N ARG A 502 -13.58 -30.42 -23.31
CA ARG A 502 -13.37 -31.79 -22.83
C ARG A 502 -13.64 -31.93 -21.34
N LEU A 503 -13.25 -30.93 -20.54
CA LEU A 503 -13.46 -30.89 -19.09
C LEU A 503 -14.92 -30.63 -18.73
N GLU A 504 -15.61 -29.75 -19.47
CA GLU A 504 -17.05 -29.49 -19.29
C GLU A 504 -17.88 -30.76 -19.51
N LYS A 505 -17.48 -31.61 -20.47
CA LYS A 505 -18.11 -32.92 -20.71
C LYS A 505 -17.74 -33.98 -19.66
N ARG A 506 -16.48 -34.04 -19.20
CA ARG A 506 -15.98 -35.12 -18.33
C ARG A 506 -16.25 -34.88 -16.85
N TYR A 507 -16.26 -33.61 -16.41
CA TYR A 507 -16.36 -33.20 -15.01
C TYR A 507 -17.35 -32.03 -14.86
N PRO A 508 -18.66 -32.26 -15.07
CA PRO A 508 -19.66 -31.21 -14.94
C PRO A 508 -19.75 -30.70 -13.49
N VAL A 509 -19.88 -29.38 -13.32
CA VAL A 509 -20.04 -28.73 -12.01
C VAL A 509 -21.43 -28.13 -11.91
N ALA A 510 -22.04 -28.19 -10.72
CA ALA A 510 -23.39 -27.70 -10.49
C ALA A 510 -23.53 -26.18 -10.80
N LYS A 511 -24.68 -25.81 -11.38
CA LYS A 511 -25.01 -24.42 -11.72
C LYS A 511 -25.22 -23.59 -10.45
N ILE A 512 -24.90 -22.29 -10.54
CA ILE A 512 -25.10 -21.35 -9.43
C ILE A 512 -26.58 -20.91 -9.39
N LYS A 513 -27.20 -20.99 -8.21
CA LYS A 513 -28.57 -20.52 -7.98
C LYS A 513 -28.66 -18.99 -8.03
N LEU A 514 -29.78 -18.45 -8.49
CA LEU A 514 -29.98 -17.01 -8.70
C LEU A 514 -29.57 -16.12 -7.50
N PRO A 515 -29.94 -16.43 -6.24
CA PRO A 515 -29.50 -15.60 -5.10
C PRO A 515 -27.97 -15.54 -4.96
N ALA A 516 -27.28 -16.66 -5.18
CA ALA A 516 -25.83 -16.70 -5.11
C ALA A 516 -25.17 -15.96 -6.30
N LYS A 517 -25.81 -15.96 -7.47
CA LYS A 517 -25.33 -15.15 -8.62
C LYS A 517 -25.33 -13.66 -8.29
N ILE A 518 -26.43 -13.16 -7.71
CA ILE A 518 -26.57 -11.76 -7.31
C ILE A 518 -25.50 -11.40 -6.28
N VAL A 519 -25.27 -12.26 -5.28
CA VAL A 519 -24.22 -12.05 -4.28
C VAL A 519 -22.84 -11.94 -4.92
N TRP A 520 -22.45 -12.86 -5.82
CA TRP A 520 -21.14 -12.79 -6.47
C TRP A 520 -20.98 -11.55 -7.35
N LEU A 521 -22.04 -11.13 -8.04
CA LEU A 521 -22.03 -9.91 -8.84
C LEU A 521 -21.84 -8.67 -7.95
N VAL A 522 -22.64 -8.53 -6.89
CA VAL A 522 -22.59 -7.38 -5.97
C VAL A 522 -21.24 -7.31 -5.27
N VAL A 523 -20.70 -8.44 -4.76
CA VAL A 523 -19.39 -8.49 -4.13
C VAL A 523 -18.28 -8.10 -5.11
N THR A 524 -18.37 -8.55 -6.36
CA THR A 524 -17.38 -8.18 -7.40
C THR A 524 -17.44 -6.68 -7.72
N VAL A 525 -18.64 -6.12 -7.89
CA VAL A 525 -18.82 -4.68 -8.13
C VAL A 525 -18.31 -3.86 -6.94
N MET A 526 -18.59 -4.27 -5.70
CA MET A 526 -18.06 -3.59 -4.52
C MET A 526 -16.54 -3.70 -4.42
N ALA A 527 -15.96 -4.89 -4.66
CA ALA A 527 -14.52 -5.11 -4.58
C ALA A 527 -13.76 -4.28 -5.62
N PHE A 528 -14.15 -4.36 -6.90
CA PHE A 528 -13.49 -3.59 -7.95
C PHE A 528 -13.85 -2.10 -7.89
N GLY A 529 -15.09 -1.74 -7.58
CA GLY A 529 -15.53 -0.35 -7.43
C GLY A 529 -14.89 0.37 -6.24
N SER A 530 -14.47 -0.37 -5.20
CA SER A 530 -13.74 0.20 -4.07
C SER A 530 -12.41 0.84 -4.48
N SER A 531 -11.82 0.45 -5.63
CA SER A 531 -10.56 1.02 -6.13
C SER A 531 -10.60 2.51 -6.35
N LEU A 532 -11.81 3.07 -6.54
CA LEU A 532 -12.03 4.51 -6.64
C LEU A 532 -11.79 5.27 -5.33
N PHE A 533 -11.53 4.56 -4.24
CA PHE A 533 -11.35 5.12 -2.90
C PHE A 533 -10.10 4.59 -2.19
N TRP A 534 -9.30 3.71 -2.83
CA TRP A 534 -8.11 3.09 -2.22
C TRP A 534 -7.07 4.13 -1.79
N ASN A 535 -6.96 5.23 -2.55
CA ASN A 535 -5.97 6.27 -2.35
C ASN A 535 -6.49 7.47 -1.53
N HIS A 536 -7.74 7.41 -1.05
CA HIS A 536 -8.33 8.46 -0.23
C HIS A 536 -7.83 8.35 1.22
N GLN A 537 -6.78 9.10 1.54
CA GLN A 537 -6.15 9.14 2.86
C GLN A 537 -7.17 9.37 3.98
N GLY A 538 -7.08 8.59 5.06
CA GLY A 538 -8.00 8.64 6.21
C GLY A 538 -9.36 7.97 5.99
N SER A 539 -9.59 7.34 4.84
CA SER A 539 -10.80 6.52 4.62
C SER A 539 -10.63 5.10 5.15
N ALA A 540 -11.74 4.42 5.46
CA ALA A 540 -11.70 3.01 5.87
C ALA A 540 -11.16 2.12 4.74
N VAL A 541 -11.50 2.44 3.48
CA VAL A 541 -11.01 1.68 2.32
C VAL A 541 -9.49 1.77 2.20
N ASN A 542 -8.93 2.98 2.34
CA ASN A 542 -7.48 3.17 2.35
C ASN A 542 -6.80 2.44 3.52
N ALA A 543 -7.38 2.48 4.72
CA ALA A 543 -6.88 1.73 5.88
C ALA A 543 -6.89 0.21 5.64
N PHE A 544 -7.97 -0.33 5.05
CA PHE A 544 -8.04 -1.73 4.67
C PHE A 544 -6.94 -2.11 3.67
N MET A 545 -6.78 -1.33 2.59
CA MET A 545 -5.78 -1.63 1.57
C MET A 545 -4.35 -1.56 2.12
N THR A 546 -4.03 -0.51 2.86
CA THR A 546 -2.73 -0.33 3.52
C THR A 546 -2.46 -1.47 4.52
N GLY A 547 -3.46 -1.85 5.32
CA GLY A 547 -3.33 -2.94 6.29
C GLY A 547 -3.30 -4.35 5.67
N MET A 548 -3.80 -4.50 4.44
CA MET A 548 -3.55 -5.67 3.60
C MET A 548 -2.13 -5.66 3.02
N GLY A 549 -1.39 -4.56 3.09
CA GLY A 549 -0.02 -4.43 2.61
C GLY A 549 0.13 -3.71 1.26
N ASP A 550 -0.90 -3.00 0.77
CA ASP A 550 -0.82 -2.22 -0.47
C ASP A 550 0.10 -1.01 -0.27
N GLN A 551 1.06 -0.85 -1.17
CA GLN A 551 1.98 0.28 -1.21
C GLN A 551 1.79 1.01 -2.54
N ALA A 552 0.78 1.86 -2.63
CA ALA A 552 0.44 2.56 -3.87
C ALA A 552 1.60 3.48 -4.33
N MET A 553 2.35 3.04 -5.33
CA MET A 553 3.52 3.74 -5.88
C MET A 553 3.20 4.31 -7.26
N PHE A 554 2.84 5.59 -7.30
CA PHE A 554 2.55 6.27 -8.58
C PHE A 554 3.81 6.72 -9.31
N TYR A 555 4.87 6.98 -8.55
CA TYR A 555 6.15 7.50 -9.04
C TYR A 555 7.09 6.44 -9.60
N ASN A 556 6.94 5.21 -9.13
CA ASN A 556 7.70 4.05 -9.60
C ASN A 556 6.73 2.90 -9.81
N GLN A 557 6.04 2.96 -10.95
CA GLN A 557 5.00 2.01 -11.31
C GLN A 557 5.53 0.58 -11.39
N LEU A 558 6.80 0.38 -11.77
CA LEU A 558 7.44 -0.94 -11.79
C LEU A 558 7.62 -1.51 -10.39
N THR A 559 8.18 -0.73 -9.46
CA THR A 559 8.29 -1.16 -8.07
C THR A 559 6.90 -1.38 -7.46
N GLY A 560 5.93 -0.51 -7.77
CA GLY A 560 4.52 -0.71 -7.42
C GLY A 560 3.96 -2.04 -7.90
N ALA A 561 4.17 -2.39 -9.17
CA ALA A 561 3.72 -3.68 -9.72
C ALA A 561 4.47 -4.88 -9.13
N ARG A 562 5.73 -4.72 -8.73
CA ARG A 562 6.51 -5.79 -8.08
C ARG A 562 6.06 -6.06 -6.65
N ILE A 563 5.66 -5.02 -5.90
CA ILE A 563 5.22 -5.14 -4.49
C ILE A 563 3.74 -5.49 -4.39
N ASN A 564 2.87 -4.84 -5.17
CA ASN A 564 1.41 -5.00 -5.07
C ASN A 564 0.86 -6.03 -6.07
N GLY A 565 1.67 -6.43 -7.06
CA GLY A 565 1.20 -7.18 -8.23
C GLY A 565 0.59 -6.28 -9.29
N PRO A 566 0.56 -6.72 -10.56
CA PRO A 566 0.13 -5.88 -11.68
C PRO A 566 -1.35 -5.49 -11.63
N LEU A 567 -2.24 -6.34 -11.10
CA LEU A 567 -3.67 -6.04 -11.03
C LEU A 567 -3.97 -4.92 -10.03
N ILE A 568 -3.46 -5.04 -8.81
CA ILE A 568 -3.68 -4.05 -7.75
C ILE A 568 -3.01 -2.74 -8.13
N GLN A 569 -1.79 -2.78 -8.67
CA GLN A 569 -1.13 -1.57 -9.17
C GLN A 569 -1.91 -0.90 -10.31
N PHE A 570 -2.48 -1.67 -11.24
CA PHE A 570 -3.37 -1.12 -12.27
C PHE A 570 -4.60 -0.43 -11.64
N MET A 571 -5.21 -1.06 -10.63
CA MET A 571 -6.39 -0.54 -9.94
C MET A 571 -6.08 0.73 -9.11
N ASN A 572 -4.90 0.81 -8.50
CA ASN A 572 -4.41 2.03 -7.84
C ASN A 572 -4.40 3.24 -8.78
N ASN A 573 -4.19 3.02 -10.08
CA ASN A 573 -4.16 4.08 -11.10
C ASN A 573 -5.52 4.41 -11.73
N LEU A 574 -6.64 3.92 -11.17
CA LEU A 574 -7.99 4.23 -11.67
C LEU A 574 -8.53 5.58 -11.17
N ASP A 575 -8.30 5.89 -9.88
CA ASP A 575 -8.66 7.18 -9.28
C ASP A 575 -7.46 8.14 -9.31
N VAL A 576 -7.37 8.89 -10.40
CA VAL A 576 -6.31 9.87 -10.61
C VAL A 576 -6.84 11.25 -10.26
N LYS A 577 -6.44 11.75 -9.09
CA LYS A 577 -6.59 13.17 -8.77
C LYS A 577 -5.54 13.96 -9.56
N VAL A 578 -5.94 15.08 -10.18
CA VAL A 578 -5.01 15.93 -10.94
C VAL A 578 -4.23 16.87 -10.01
N MET A 579 -4.94 17.60 -9.15
CA MET A 579 -4.36 18.59 -8.23
C MET A 579 -5.35 18.85 -7.07
N ASN A 580 -4.83 19.12 -5.87
CA ASN A 580 -5.67 19.60 -4.76
C ASN A 580 -6.12 21.04 -5.03
N GLN A 581 -7.39 21.35 -4.77
CA GLN A 581 -7.90 22.71 -4.92
C GLN A 581 -7.13 23.68 -4.01
N PRO A 582 -6.42 24.69 -4.56
CA PRO A 582 -5.76 25.69 -3.73
C PRO A 582 -6.79 26.54 -2.98
N ASN A 583 -6.44 26.91 -1.75
CA ASN A 583 -7.29 27.78 -0.92
C ASN A 583 -7.62 29.09 -1.64
N GLY A 584 -8.89 29.51 -1.59
CA GLY A 584 -9.34 30.76 -2.21
C GLY A 584 -9.59 30.70 -3.72
N TYR A 585 -9.60 29.52 -4.34
CA TYR A 585 -10.01 29.35 -5.73
C TYR A 585 -11.47 29.78 -5.94
N SER A 586 -11.69 30.78 -6.79
CA SER A 586 -13.02 31.27 -7.17
C SER A 586 -12.95 32.05 -8.49
N LYS A 587 -14.10 32.23 -9.15
CA LYS A 587 -14.21 33.07 -10.36
C LYS A 587 -13.69 34.48 -10.14
N ALA A 588 -14.07 35.12 -9.03
CA ALA A 588 -13.64 36.47 -8.68
C ALA A 588 -12.11 36.56 -8.51
N LYS A 589 -11.51 35.56 -7.84
CA LYS A 589 -10.05 35.49 -7.68
C LYS A 589 -9.33 35.34 -9.02
N MET A 590 -9.85 34.50 -9.92
CA MET A 590 -9.24 34.29 -11.25
C MET A 590 -9.31 35.56 -12.11
N VAL A 591 -10.44 36.28 -12.07
CA VAL A 591 -10.57 37.59 -12.75
C VAL A 591 -9.58 38.62 -12.21
N ALA A 592 -9.39 38.66 -10.88
CA ALA A 592 -8.41 39.57 -10.26
C ALA A 592 -6.96 39.24 -10.67
N ILE A 593 -6.62 37.94 -10.74
CA ILE A 593 -5.32 37.46 -11.25
C ILE A 593 -5.14 37.86 -12.70
N ALA A 594 -6.14 37.63 -13.56
CA ALA A 594 -6.08 38.01 -14.97
C ALA A 594 -5.81 39.51 -15.15
N LYS A 595 -6.53 40.38 -14.43
CA LYS A 595 -6.31 41.84 -14.47
C LYS A 595 -4.91 42.24 -14.01
N ARG A 596 -4.39 41.60 -12.96
CA ARG A 596 -3.01 41.84 -12.45
C ARG A 596 -1.98 41.55 -13.52
N TYR A 597 -2.05 40.38 -14.14
CA TYR A 597 -1.06 39.98 -15.14
C TYR A 597 -1.29 40.62 -16.52
N GLN A 598 -2.48 41.13 -16.82
CA GLN A 598 -2.69 42.05 -17.95
C GLN A 598 -1.92 43.36 -17.77
N LYS A 599 -1.92 43.93 -16.55
CA LYS A 599 -1.11 45.12 -16.23
C LYS A 599 0.38 44.82 -16.35
N GLU A 600 0.80 43.65 -15.86
CA GLU A 600 2.19 43.22 -15.93
C GLU A 600 2.65 42.95 -17.38
N ALA A 601 1.81 42.30 -18.19
CA ALA A 601 2.08 42.10 -19.61
C ALA A 601 2.25 43.44 -20.35
N ARG A 602 1.37 44.42 -20.08
CA ARG A 602 1.52 45.79 -20.63
C ARG A 602 2.87 46.42 -20.25
N ARG A 603 3.30 46.27 -18.99
CA ARG A 603 4.59 46.77 -18.50
C ARG A 603 5.76 46.11 -19.24
N ILE A 604 5.76 44.78 -19.34
CA ILE A 604 6.83 44.04 -20.05
C ILE A 604 6.84 44.45 -21.53
N ASN A 605 5.67 44.54 -22.17
CA ASN A 605 5.52 44.82 -23.60
C ASN A 605 5.92 46.23 -24.02
N GLN A 606 6.10 47.19 -23.10
CA GLN A 606 6.68 48.50 -23.39
C GLN A 606 8.12 48.39 -23.95
N THR A 607 8.84 47.34 -23.57
CA THR A 607 10.24 47.13 -23.98
C THR A 607 10.41 46.04 -25.04
N ARG A 608 9.34 45.29 -25.34
CA ARG A 608 9.35 44.15 -26.30
C ARG A 608 8.81 44.59 -27.65
N GLN A 609 9.58 44.32 -28.70
CA GLN A 609 9.26 44.81 -30.05
C GLN A 609 8.67 43.74 -30.97
N ASN A 610 9.01 42.47 -30.74
CA ASN A 610 8.62 41.37 -31.62
C ASN A 610 7.29 40.72 -31.20
N ASP A 611 6.77 39.88 -32.08
CA ASP A 611 5.59 39.05 -31.86
C ASP A 611 5.98 37.59 -32.09
N LEU A 612 5.62 36.70 -31.16
CA LEU A 612 5.85 35.26 -31.26
C LEU A 612 5.23 34.69 -32.54
N ALA A 613 4.08 35.22 -32.98
CA ALA A 613 3.43 34.81 -34.23
C ALA A 613 4.27 35.07 -35.50
N LYS A 614 5.37 35.83 -35.38
CA LYS A 614 6.31 36.15 -36.46
C LYS A 614 7.71 35.58 -36.25
N GLN A 615 7.96 34.85 -35.15
CA GLN A 615 9.24 34.22 -34.87
C GLN A 615 9.19 32.73 -35.22
N ASN A 616 10.31 32.17 -35.68
CA ASN A 616 10.44 30.72 -35.78
C ASN A 616 11.15 30.20 -34.52
N ILE A 617 10.45 29.38 -33.74
CA ILE A 617 10.97 28.87 -32.47
C ILE A 617 10.94 27.35 -32.48
N ILE A 618 12.05 26.75 -32.10
CA ILE A 618 12.22 25.30 -32.01
C ILE A 618 12.47 24.95 -30.55
N PHE A 619 11.59 24.16 -29.96
CA PHE A 619 11.87 23.51 -28.69
C PHE A 619 12.42 22.12 -29.03
N ASN A 620 13.72 21.94 -28.85
CA ASN A 620 14.41 20.68 -29.09
C ASN A 620 14.65 19.95 -27.77
N LEU A 621 13.78 18.99 -27.50
CA LEU A 621 14.01 17.97 -26.47
C LEU A 621 15.02 16.96 -27.04
N SER A 622 16.25 17.01 -26.50
CA SER A 622 17.32 16.08 -26.83
C SER A 622 17.30 14.91 -25.84
N GLU A 623 16.83 13.76 -26.31
CA GLU A 623 16.63 12.56 -25.49
C GLU A 623 17.85 12.22 -24.63
N SER A 624 17.64 12.06 -23.33
CA SER A 624 18.62 11.71 -22.30
C SER A 624 19.89 12.60 -22.27
N PHE A 625 19.89 13.78 -22.90
CA PHE A 625 21.12 14.57 -23.09
C PHE A 625 21.59 15.22 -21.78
N SER A 626 22.78 14.86 -21.34
CA SER A 626 23.44 15.45 -20.17
C SER A 626 24.94 15.23 -20.26
N ASP A 627 25.73 16.17 -19.72
CA ASP A 627 27.17 16.00 -19.57
C ASP A 627 27.52 14.89 -18.55
N PRO A 628 28.07 13.74 -18.97
CA PRO A 628 28.40 12.64 -18.06
C PRO A 628 29.47 13.03 -17.02
N ARG A 629 30.33 14.03 -17.34
CA ARG A 629 31.44 14.45 -16.48
C ARG A 629 30.97 15.17 -15.21
N ARG A 630 29.71 15.61 -15.16
CA ARG A 630 29.12 16.23 -13.94
C ARG A 630 28.55 15.21 -12.96
N VAL A 631 28.41 13.95 -13.36
CA VAL A 631 27.85 12.90 -12.50
C VAL A 631 28.89 12.52 -11.43
N PRO A 632 28.55 12.60 -10.12
CA PRO A 632 29.47 12.24 -9.06
C PRO A 632 30.00 10.81 -9.21
N GLY A 633 31.33 10.66 -9.27
CA GLY A 633 31.98 9.35 -9.41
C GLY A 633 32.24 8.90 -10.83
N ILE A 634 31.86 9.70 -11.84
CA ILE A 634 32.22 9.47 -13.25
C ILE A 634 33.42 10.33 -13.65
N LYS A 635 34.35 9.75 -14.42
CA LYS A 635 35.39 10.50 -15.14
C LYS A 635 35.51 9.95 -16.56
N LEU A 636 35.76 10.85 -17.51
CA LEU A 636 36.04 10.53 -18.91
C LEU A 636 37.41 11.11 -19.28
N ALA A 637 38.15 10.42 -20.15
CA ALA A 637 39.44 10.91 -20.66
C ALA A 637 39.28 12.12 -21.60
N HIS A 638 38.15 12.21 -22.32
CA HIS A 638 37.89 13.24 -23.31
C HIS A 638 36.50 13.87 -23.14
N ASP A 639 36.36 15.13 -23.55
CA ASP A 639 35.07 15.84 -23.58
C ASP A 639 34.20 15.31 -24.73
N PRO A 640 33.01 14.74 -24.45
CA PRO A 640 32.12 14.27 -25.50
C PRO A 640 31.37 15.39 -26.22
N MET A 641 31.28 16.61 -25.68
CA MET A 641 30.39 17.68 -26.18
C MET A 641 31.04 19.07 -26.37
N PRO A 642 32.21 19.18 -27.02
CA PRO A 642 32.96 20.44 -27.11
C PRO A 642 32.25 21.55 -27.93
N ASN A 643 31.39 21.20 -28.90
CA ASN A 643 30.67 22.20 -29.69
C ASN A 643 29.52 22.81 -28.90
N ILE A 644 28.76 22.00 -28.16
CA ILE A 644 27.68 22.44 -27.28
C ILE A 644 28.25 23.22 -26.11
N GLU A 645 29.39 22.82 -25.54
CA GLU A 645 30.09 23.65 -24.55
C GLU A 645 30.36 25.08 -25.07
N ARG A 646 30.87 25.19 -26.30
CA ARG A 646 31.14 26.49 -26.95
C ARG A 646 29.85 27.27 -27.20
N LEU A 647 28.77 26.60 -27.60
CA LEU A 647 27.45 27.23 -27.74
C LEU A 647 26.95 27.76 -26.40
N LYS A 648 27.07 26.98 -25.31
CA LYS A 648 26.67 27.39 -23.97
C LYS A 648 27.45 28.61 -23.48
N LYS A 649 28.78 28.63 -23.67
CA LYS A 649 29.64 29.75 -23.26
C LYS A 649 29.25 31.08 -23.94
N ASN A 650 28.79 31.04 -25.18
CA ASN A 650 28.52 32.22 -26.01
C ASN A 650 27.03 32.61 -26.11
N ASN A 651 26.14 31.85 -25.47
CA ASN A 651 24.69 32.05 -25.55
C ASN A 651 24.04 31.93 -24.18
N THR A 652 22.74 32.23 -24.10
CA THR A 652 21.96 31.91 -22.91
C THR A 652 22.01 30.42 -22.65
N SER A 653 22.46 30.03 -21.47
CA SER A 653 22.62 28.63 -21.09
C SER A 653 22.68 28.48 -19.57
N GLY A 654 22.61 27.23 -19.14
CA GLY A 654 22.76 26.83 -17.74
C GLY A 654 22.40 25.36 -17.58
N LEU A 655 21.82 25.04 -16.43
CA LEU A 655 21.30 23.72 -16.10
C LEU A 655 19.78 23.76 -15.95
N MET A 656 19.13 22.74 -16.48
CA MET A 656 17.70 22.50 -16.26
C MET A 656 17.57 21.41 -15.20
N ILE A 657 16.76 21.66 -14.17
CA ILE A 657 16.39 20.64 -13.20
C ILE A 657 15.25 19.81 -13.79
N SER A 658 15.58 18.59 -14.21
CA SER A 658 14.61 17.61 -14.68
C SER A 658 13.67 17.20 -13.56
N SER A 659 12.44 16.86 -13.94
CA SER A 659 11.46 16.25 -13.02
C SER A 659 11.47 14.73 -13.08
N GLY A 660 12.43 14.12 -13.78
CA GLY A 660 12.63 12.67 -13.84
C GLY A 660 14.11 12.28 -13.98
N TYR A 661 14.36 10.99 -13.75
CA TYR A 661 15.67 10.35 -13.89
C TYR A 661 15.50 9.03 -14.64
N GLY A 662 16.26 8.81 -15.72
CA GLY A 662 16.13 7.62 -16.57
C GLY A 662 14.79 7.50 -17.31
N GLY A 663 13.96 8.54 -17.29
CA GLY A 663 12.65 8.57 -17.92
C GLY A 663 11.90 9.87 -17.64
N GLY A 664 10.66 9.93 -18.12
CA GLY A 664 9.76 11.06 -17.92
C GLY A 664 9.73 12.08 -19.05
N THR A 665 10.27 11.77 -20.23
CA THR A 665 10.31 12.64 -21.43
C THR A 665 9.03 13.45 -21.65
N ALA A 666 7.87 12.78 -21.63
CA ALA A 666 6.56 13.42 -21.84
C ALA A 666 6.19 14.45 -20.76
N ASN A 667 6.75 14.33 -19.56
CA ASN A 667 6.53 15.27 -18.47
C ASN A 667 7.31 16.57 -18.69
N MET A 668 8.59 16.49 -19.05
CA MET A 668 9.39 17.66 -19.42
C MET A 668 8.77 18.33 -20.65
N GLU A 669 8.37 17.54 -21.64
CA GLU A 669 7.65 18.02 -22.82
C GLU A 669 6.34 18.76 -22.44
N TYR A 670 5.53 18.19 -21.55
CA TYR A 670 4.33 18.85 -21.02
C TYR A 670 4.66 20.19 -20.35
N MET A 671 5.67 20.22 -19.49
CA MET A 671 6.07 21.43 -18.78
C MET A 671 6.58 22.51 -19.73
N THR A 672 7.41 22.15 -20.73
CA THR A 672 7.91 23.11 -21.72
C THR A 672 6.82 23.65 -22.63
N LEU A 673 5.84 22.82 -23.01
CA LEU A 673 4.75 23.22 -23.90
C LEU A 673 3.64 24.00 -23.19
N THR A 674 3.42 23.77 -21.89
CA THR A 674 2.31 24.37 -21.13
C THR A 674 2.75 25.41 -20.11
N GLY A 675 4.01 25.46 -19.71
CA GLY A 675 4.48 26.33 -18.63
C GLY A 675 3.94 25.94 -17.24
N LEU A 676 3.34 24.75 -17.11
CA LEU A 676 2.76 24.24 -15.86
C LEU A 676 3.74 23.26 -15.18
N ALA A 677 3.95 23.42 -13.89
CA ALA A 677 4.97 22.67 -13.15
C ALA A 677 4.41 21.34 -12.61
N LEU A 678 5.15 20.25 -12.78
CA LEU A 678 4.74 18.95 -12.24
C LEU A 678 4.60 18.94 -10.72
N CYS A 679 5.45 19.68 -10.00
CA CYS A 679 5.48 19.71 -8.53
C CYS A 679 4.23 20.31 -7.88
N ASN A 680 3.29 20.82 -8.68
CA ASN A 680 1.97 21.24 -8.24
C ASN A 680 0.89 20.17 -8.41
N PHE A 681 1.14 19.12 -9.20
CA PHE A 681 0.15 18.06 -9.39
C PHE A 681 0.11 17.08 -8.23
N SER A 682 -1.02 16.38 -8.14
CA SER A 682 -1.16 15.26 -7.23
C SER A 682 -0.17 14.15 -7.61
N PRO A 683 0.40 13.45 -6.62
CA PRO A 683 1.23 12.26 -6.82
C PRO A 683 0.54 11.16 -7.64
N THR A 684 -0.79 11.11 -7.61
CA THR A 684 -1.60 10.20 -8.43
C THR A 684 -1.58 10.50 -9.93
N LEU A 685 -1.00 11.63 -10.37
CA LEU A 685 -0.86 12.05 -11.77
C LEU A 685 0.63 11.99 -12.21
N PRO A 686 1.20 10.79 -12.43
CA PRO A 686 2.59 10.65 -12.87
C PRO A 686 2.84 11.14 -14.31
N THR A 687 1.84 11.08 -15.20
CA THR A 687 2.02 11.50 -16.61
C THR A 687 0.81 12.28 -17.14
N PRO A 688 0.86 13.62 -17.14
CA PRO A 688 -0.24 14.47 -17.63
C PRO A 688 -0.66 14.16 -19.08
N TYR A 689 0.27 13.76 -19.94
CA TYR A 689 -0.02 13.40 -21.33
C TYR A 689 -1.00 12.22 -21.47
N THR A 690 -0.91 11.23 -20.61
CA THR A 690 -1.75 10.02 -20.73
C THR A 690 -2.99 10.09 -19.84
N GLN A 691 -2.94 10.88 -18.76
CA GLN A 691 -3.97 10.89 -17.72
C GLN A 691 -4.78 12.19 -17.64
N LEU A 692 -4.28 13.31 -18.18
CA LEU A 692 -4.94 14.63 -18.12
C LEU A 692 -5.32 15.14 -19.52
N VAL A 693 -4.33 15.44 -20.36
CA VAL A 693 -4.52 16.24 -21.58
C VAL A 693 -5.61 15.69 -22.52
N PRO A 694 -5.65 14.39 -22.86
CA PRO A 694 -6.65 13.85 -23.78
C PRO A 694 -8.10 14.08 -23.29
N PHE A 695 -8.30 14.17 -21.99
CA PHE A 695 -9.60 14.29 -21.33
C PHE A 695 -9.99 15.73 -21.01
N GLN A 696 -9.10 16.70 -21.21
CA GLN A 696 -9.46 18.11 -21.04
C GLN A 696 -10.42 18.56 -22.15
N ASN A 697 -11.38 19.41 -21.79
CA ASN A 697 -12.26 20.06 -22.76
C ASN A 697 -11.47 21.00 -23.68
N GLN A 698 -10.62 21.83 -23.08
CA GLN A 698 -9.66 22.70 -23.76
C GLN A 698 -8.32 22.59 -23.06
N ALA A 699 -7.24 22.42 -23.83
CA ALA A 699 -5.87 22.41 -23.31
C ALA A 699 -5.08 23.55 -23.97
N TRP A 700 -4.34 24.31 -23.15
CA TRP A 700 -3.47 25.36 -23.64
C TRP A 700 -2.06 24.83 -23.87
N SER A 701 -1.42 25.29 -24.95
CA SER A 701 0.02 25.13 -25.16
C SER A 701 0.57 26.32 -25.97
N ILE A 702 1.87 26.61 -25.80
CA ILE A 702 2.57 27.71 -26.46
C ILE A 702 2.42 27.71 -27.98
N ASN A 703 2.23 26.54 -28.60
CA ASN A 703 2.06 26.42 -30.05
C ASN A 703 0.90 27.26 -30.59
N GLN A 704 -0.13 27.53 -29.77
CA GLN A 704 -1.30 28.33 -30.12
C GLN A 704 -1.00 29.83 -30.28
N LEU A 705 0.22 30.28 -29.90
CA LEU A 705 0.69 31.65 -30.10
C LEU A 705 1.39 31.87 -31.45
N PHE A 706 1.48 30.82 -32.27
CA PHE A 706 2.18 30.84 -33.56
C PHE A 706 1.21 30.67 -34.72
N LYS A 707 1.61 31.16 -35.90
CA LYS A 707 0.80 31.04 -37.13
C LYS A 707 0.72 29.60 -37.62
N THR A 708 1.80 28.84 -37.45
CA THR A 708 1.86 27.43 -37.81
C THR A 708 2.67 26.70 -36.76
N SER A 709 2.23 25.51 -36.38
CA SER A 709 2.90 24.69 -35.39
C SER A 709 2.99 23.23 -35.84
N MET A 710 4.11 22.59 -35.53
CA MET A 710 4.27 21.17 -35.79
C MET A 710 5.11 20.48 -34.74
N ALA A 711 4.82 19.20 -34.55
CA ALA A 711 5.64 18.29 -33.78
C ALA A 711 6.42 17.37 -34.73
N ILE A 712 7.67 17.08 -34.40
CA ILE A 712 8.53 16.15 -35.13
C ILE A 712 9.13 15.18 -34.12
N HIS A 713 8.78 13.90 -34.25
CA HIS A 713 9.32 12.83 -33.43
C HIS A 713 9.61 11.64 -34.35
N PRO A 714 10.86 11.44 -34.81
CA PRO A 714 11.24 10.38 -35.76
C PRO A 714 11.19 8.96 -35.19
N TYR A 715 10.09 8.62 -34.53
CA TYR A 715 9.80 7.33 -33.92
C TYR A 715 8.30 7.06 -33.97
N VAL A 716 7.82 6.05 -33.25
CA VAL A 716 6.41 5.67 -33.23
C VAL A 716 5.59 6.71 -32.46
N GLY A 717 4.64 7.36 -33.14
CA GLY A 717 3.89 8.50 -32.60
C GLY A 717 2.83 8.18 -31.53
N VAL A 718 2.42 6.91 -31.37
CA VAL A 718 1.37 6.55 -30.39
C VAL A 718 1.82 6.60 -28.94
N PHE A 719 3.14 6.55 -28.69
CA PHE A 719 3.67 6.54 -27.33
C PHE A 719 3.38 7.85 -26.59
N TYR A 720 3.14 7.73 -25.28
CA TYR A 720 2.72 8.82 -24.40
C TYR A 720 1.44 9.56 -24.87
N SER A 721 0.55 8.90 -25.63
CA SER A 721 -0.62 9.55 -26.22
C SER A 721 -0.31 10.74 -27.14
N ARG A 722 0.91 10.89 -27.68
CA ARG A 722 1.32 12.09 -28.42
C ARG A 722 0.37 12.48 -29.55
N ILE A 723 -0.21 11.51 -30.27
CA ILE A 723 -1.24 11.78 -31.28
C ILE A 723 -2.43 12.55 -30.69
N ALA A 724 -3.05 12.02 -29.63
CA ALA A 724 -4.20 12.64 -28.99
C ALA A 724 -3.84 13.96 -28.29
N VAL A 725 -2.65 14.02 -27.68
CA VAL A 725 -2.13 15.20 -26.98
C VAL A 725 -1.88 16.35 -27.94
N TYR A 726 -1.14 16.13 -29.02
CA TYR A 726 -0.86 17.19 -30.00
C TYR A 726 -2.12 17.64 -30.75
N GLN A 727 -3.06 16.72 -30.99
CA GLN A 727 -4.38 17.10 -31.50
C GLN A 727 -5.12 18.00 -30.50
N LYS A 728 -5.11 17.67 -29.20
CA LYS A 728 -5.74 18.48 -28.16
C LYS A 728 -5.09 19.85 -27.98
N PHE A 729 -3.77 19.93 -28.09
CA PHE A 729 -3.02 21.20 -28.09
C PHE A 729 -3.18 22.01 -29.38
N GLY A 730 -3.72 21.42 -30.45
CA GLY A 730 -3.98 22.09 -31.72
C GLY A 730 -2.75 22.26 -32.60
N PHE A 731 -1.85 21.27 -32.62
CA PHE A 731 -0.74 21.24 -33.60
C PHE A 731 -1.27 21.01 -35.02
N ASP A 732 -0.77 21.77 -36.00
CA ASP A 732 -1.20 21.63 -37.41
C ASP A 732 -0.70 20.33 -38.04
N ARG A 733 0.50 19.89 -37.64
CA ARG A 733 1.16 18.70 -38.19
C ARG A 733 1.91 17.94 -37.10
N PHE A 734 1.87 16.61 -37.21
CA PHE A 734 2.71 15.71 -36.41
C PHE A 734 3.45 14.73 -37.33
N MET A 735 4.76 14.93 -37.46
CA MET A 735 5.66 14.08 -38.24
C MET A 735 6.23 12.97 -37.36
N TYR A 736 5.94 11.73 -37.71
CA TYR A 736 6.44 10.54 -37.03
C TYR A 736 6.48 9.33 -37.99
N LEU A 737 7.09 8.22 -37.59
CA LEU A 737 7.21 7.04 -38.45
C LEU A 737 5.82 6.43 -38.76
N GLY A 738 5.47 6.38 -40.04
CA GLY A 738 4.15 5.89 -40.49
C GLY A 738 3.02 6.94 -40.43
N SER A 739 3.32 8.21 -40.14
CA SER A 739 2.31 9.27 -40.17
C SER A 739 2.03 9.78 -41.60
N LYS A 740 0.88 10.45 -41.78
CA LYS A 740 0.55 11.20 -43.02
C LYS A 740 1.65 12.21 -43.40
N TYR A 741 2.36 12.76 -42.41
CA TYR A 741 3.44 13.72 -42.60
C TYR A 741 4.78 12.99 -42.45
N SER A 742 5.20 12.32 -43.51
CA SER A 742 6.34 11.38 -43.52
C SER A 742 7.66 12.00 -43.04
N ILE A 743 8.38 11.27 -42.20
CA ILE A 743 9.80 11.49 -41.91
C ILE A 743 10.60 11.13 -43.18
N LYS A 744 11.24 12.11 -43.82
CA LYS A 744 11.90 11.97 -45.12
C LYS A 744 13.31 11.41 -45.01
N HIS A 745 14.12 12.06 -44.18
CA HIS A 745 15.47 11.57 -43.86
C HIS A 745 15.33 10.49 -42.79
N GLN A 746 15.98 9.34 -42.96
CA GLN A 746 15.88 8.20 -42.02
C GLN A 746 17.22 7.46 -41.94
N SER A 747 18.17 8.03 -41.21
CA SER A 747 19.49 7.41 -40.99
C SER A 747 19.67 7.00 -39.53
N GLN A 748 20.24 5.83 -39.32
CA GLN A 748 20.68 5.29 -38.02
C GLN A 748 22.20 5.44 -37.88
N ILE A 749 22.73 5.24 -36.68
CA ILE A 749 24.17 5.24 -36.40
C ILE A 749 24.54 3.89 -35.79
N GLY A 750 25.59 3.25 -36.31
CA GLY A 750 26.08 1.97 -35.82
C GLY A 750 24.97 0.92 -35.79
N ARG A 751 24.80 0.28 -34.63
CA ARG A 751 23.81 -0.78 -34.40
C ARG A 751 22.51 -0.25 -33.77
N SER A 752 22.36 1.08 -33.68
CA SER A 752 21.21 1.69 -33.03
C SER A 752 19.92 1.49 -33.82
N GLN A 753 18.88 1.05 -33.13
CA GLN A 753 17.53 0.94 -33.71
C GLN A 753 16.86 2.31 -33.89
N TYR A 754 17.39 3.37 -33.27
CA TYR A 754 16.80 4.70 -33.30
C TYR A 754 17.36 5.56 -34.43
N LEU A 755 16.51 6.39 -35.03
CA LEU A 755 16.94 7.39 -36.00
C LEU A 755 17.79 8.46 -35.30
N SER A 756 18.83 8.91 -36.01
CA SER A 756 19.82 9.85 -35.48
C SER A 756 19.27 11.25 -35.22
N ASP A 757 19.97 12.03 -34.39
CA ASP A 757 19.65 13.44 -34.17
C ASP A 757 19.88 14.25 -35.46
N ALA A 758 20.87 13.87 -36.27
CA ALA A 758 21.07 14.43 -37.60
C ALA A 758 19.84 14.26 -38.50
N THR A 759 19.17 13.10 -38.42
CA THR A 759 17.89 12.85 -39.10
C THR A 759 16.80 13.80 -38.60
N SER A 760 16.69 13.97 -37.28
CA SER A 760 15.73 14.88 -36.64
C SER A 760 15.92 16.33 -37.11
N TYR A 761 17.16 16.80 -37.16
CA TYR A 761 17.52 18.13 -37.62
C TYR A 761 17.34 18.34 -39.12
N ALA A 762 17.64 17.35 -39.96
CA ALA A 762 17.43 17.43 -41.41
C ALA A 762 15.94 17.58 -41.75
N ASN A 763 15.07 16.79 -41.11
CA ASN A 763 13.62 16.91 -41.28
C ASN A 763 13.10 18.27 -40.78
N THR A 764 13.63 18.78 -39.68
CA THR A 764 13.28 20.12 -39.16
C THR A 764 13.72 21.23 -40.11
N LEU A 765 14.92 21.12 -40.67
CA LEU A 765 15.47 22.09 -41.61
C LEU A 765 14.63 22.18 -42.90
N ASP A 766 14.10 21.05 -43.38
CA ASP A 766 13.18 21.04 -44.53
C ASP A 766 11.90 21.85 -44.25
N GLN A 767 11.38 21.80 -43.02
CA GLN A 767 10.19 22.57 -42.63
C GLN A 767 10.51 24.06 -42.51
N LEU A 768 11.66 24.42 -41.92
CA LEU A 768 12.13 25.82 -41.85
C LEU A 768 12.34 26.44 -43.24
N LYS A 769 12.84 25.67 -44.19
CA LYS A 769 13.05 26.12 -45.58
C LYS A 769 11.72 26.35 -46.30
N ARG A 770 10.75 25.44 -46.11
CA ARG A 770 9.42 25.49 -46.76
C ARG A 770 8.48 26.56 -46.18
N GLY A 771 8.51 26.77 -44.87
CA GLY A 771 7.58 27.64 -44.15
C GLY A 771 7.94 29.13 -44.21
N GLY A 772 6.96 30.01 -43.96
CA GLY A 772 7.19 31.43 -43.69
C GLY A 772 7.69 31.67 -42.27
N ASN A 773 7.67 32.93 -41.82
CA ASN A 773 7.87 33.26 -40.41
C ASN A 773 6.65 32.84 -39.56
N GLY A 774 6.88 32.62 -38.26
CA GLY A 774 5.82 32.22 -37.32
C GLY A 774 5.63 30.72 -37.17
N LEU A 775 6.68 29.92 -37.41
CA LEU A 775 6.67 28.47 -37.22
C LEU A 775 7.14 28.08 -35.82
N PHE A 776 6.30 27.37 -35.07
CA PHE A 776 6.72 26.65 -33.87
C PHE A 776 7.01 25.18 -34.19
N VAL A 777 8.17 24.68 -33.78
CA VAL A 777 8.53 23.26 -33.90
C VAL A 777 8.78 22.70 -32.50
N ASN A 778 8.00 21.69 -32.12
CA ASN A 778 8.32 20.82 -31.01
C ASN A 778 9.09 19.60 -31.55
N LEU A 779 10.40 19.57 -31.35
CA LEU A 779 11.29 18.52 -31.85
C LEU A 779 11.69 17.60 -30.70
N VAL A 780 11.38 16.32 -30.82
CA VAL A 780 11.65 15.30 -29.80
C VAL A 780 12.52 14.21 -30.42
N THR A 781 13.80 14.16 -30.05
CA THR A 781 14.74 13.19 -30.61
C THR A 781 14.65 11.82 -29.92
N MET A 782 15.42 10.83 -30.41
CA MET A 782 15.44 9.45 -29.86
C MET A 782 16.82 8.81 -29.85
N GLN A 783 17.84 9.39 -30.48
CA GLN A 783 19.13 8.74 -30.73
C GLN A 783 19.79 8.20 -29.46
N ASN A 784 19.77 8.99 -28.39
CA ASN A 784 20.45 8.68 -27.14
C ASN A 784 19.52 7.97 -26.13
N HIS A 785 18.40 7.40 -26.57
CA HIS A 785 17.53 6.59 -25.70
C HIS A 785 18.20 5.25 -25.36
N PHE A 786 17.96 4.72 -24.15
CA PHE A 786 18.37 3.38 -23.71
C PHE A 786 17.87 2.28 -24.69
N PRO A 787 18.60 1.17 -24.93
CA PRO A 787 19.80 0.66 -24.24
C PRO A 787 21.14 1.24 -24.70
N TYR A 788 22.15 1.13 -23.84
CA TYR A 788 23.57 1.45 -24.11
C TYR A 788 24.40 0.17 -24.06
N ASP A 789 24.06 -0.79 -24.89
CA ASP A 789 24.72 -2.10 -24.91
C ASP A 789 26.18 -1.99 -25.38
N GLN A 790 27.01 -2.96 -25.00
CA GLN A 790 28.40 -3.01 -25.47
C GLN A 790 28.42 -3.07 -27.01
N HIS A 791 29.27 -2.25 -27.63
CA HIS A 791 29.40 -2.10 -29.08
C HIS A 791 28.16 -1.53 -29.81
N TYR A 792 27.28 -0.81 -29.11
CA TYR A 792 26.14 -0.15 -29.75
C TYR A 792 26.59 0.92 -30.78
N TYR A 793 27.57 1.74 -30.39
CA TYR A 793 28.31 2.66 -31.23
C TYR A 793 29.78 2.21 -31.37
N ASP A 794 30.33 2.39 -32.57
CA ASP A 794 31.74 2.10 -32.84
C ASP A 794 32.63 3.20 -32.22
N GLY A 795 33.77 2.81 -31.63
CA GLY A 795 34.78 3.72 -31.05
C GLY A 795 34.45 4.31 -29.68
N ALA A 796 33.45 3.80 -28.97
CA ALA A 796 33.03 4.32 -27.66
C ALA A 796 34.14 4.23 -26.58
N ASP A 797 35.02 3.25 -26.70
CA ASP A 797 36.19 3.01 -25.84
C ASP A 797 37.18 4.18 -25.81
N TYR A 798 37.15 5.05 -26.84
CA TYR A 798 37.90 6.30 -26.87
C TYR A 798 37.72 7.16 -25.60
N TYR A 799 36.55 7.10 -24.96
CA TYR A 799 36.27 7.93 -23.79
C TYR A 799 36.90 7.43 -22.48
N HIS A 800 37.38 6.18 -22.44
CA HIS A 800 38.04 5.54 -21.29
C HIS A 800 37.38 5.92 -19.95
N ALA A 801 36.13 5.50 -19.75
CA ALA A 801 35.36 5.91 -18.59
C ALA A 801 35.84 5.20 -17.32
N SER A 802 35.94 5.96 -16.22
CA SER A 802 36.02 5.40 -14.88
C SER A 802 34.73 5.71 -14.12
N ALA A 803 34.14 4.70 -13.48
CA ALA A 803 32.87 4.84 -12.76
C ALA A 803 32.95 4.27 -11.34
N LYS A 804 32.12 4.79 -10.43
CA LYS A 804 31.95 4.31 -9.04
C LYS A 804 30.52 3.80 -8.80
N ASN A 805 30.28 3.30 -7.59
CA ASN A 805 28.95 2.92 -7.07
C ASN A 805 28.27 1.78 -7.85
N GLY A 806 29.01 0.94 -8.57
CA GLY A 806 28.44 -0.15 -9.38
C GLY A 806 27.89 0.28 -10.74
N THR A 807 28.15 1.52 -11.17
CA THR A 807 27.82 1.99 -12.53
C THR A 807 28.72 1.31 -13.56
N SER A 808 28.15 0.84 -14.67
CA SER A 808 28.89 0.20 -15.76
C SER A 808 29.70 1.24 -16.57
N THR A 809 31.02 1.02 -16.69
CA THR A 809 31.91 1.85 -17.51
C THR A 809 31.54 1.79 -18.98
N ASP A 810 31.25 0.60 -19.51
CA ASP A 810 30.89 0.39 -20.90
C ASP A 810 29.62 1.16 -21.27
N GLN A 811 28.60 1.15 -20.40
CA GLN A 811 27.38 1.92 -20.64
C GLN A 811 27.65 3.43 -20.66
N VAL A 812 28.55 3.92 -19.80
CA VAL A 812 28.95 5.33 -19.75
C VAL A 812 29.72 5.74 -21.01
N GLU A 813 30.62 4.89 -21.52
CA GLU A 813 31.35 5.11 -22.76
C GLU A 813 30.42 5.16 -23.98
N GLN A 814 29.48 4.21 -24.06
CA GLN A 814 28.47 4.16 -25.12
C GLN A 814 27.56 5.40 -25.07
N PHE A 815 27.16 5.84 -23.87
CA PHE A 815 26.41 7.09 -23.70
C PHE A 815 27.23 8.32 -24.10
N ALA A 816 28.50 8.41 -23.71
CA ALA A 816 29.40 9.50 -24.08
C ALA A 816 29.58 9.61 -25.62
N MET A 817 29.67 8.47 -26.30
CA MET A 817 29.71 8.43 -27.77
C MET A 817 28.38 8.89 -28.40
N GLY A 818 27.24 8.52 -27.83
CA GLY A 818 25.94 9.07 -28.25
C GLY A 818 25.86 10.60 -28.11
N VAL A 819 26.31 11.13 -26.97
CA VAL A 819 26.42 12.57 -26.71
C VAL A 819 27.31 13.25 -27.76
N HIS A 820 28.41 12.62 -28.16
CA HIS A 820 29.30 13.11 -29.21
C HIS A 820 28.63 13.23 -30.58
N TYR A 821 27.86 12.23 -30.99
CA TYR A 821 27.11 12.31 -32.24
C TYR A 821 26.06 13.43 -32.20
N THR A 822 25.38 13.63 -31.06
CA THR A 822 24.47 14.76 -30.87
C THR A 822 25.21 16.10 -30.96
N ASP A 823 26.38 16.23 -30.33
CA ASP A 823 27.22 17.42 -30.36
C ASP A 823 27.58 17.83 -31.79
N GLN A 824 28.03 16.87 -32.61
CA GLN A 824 28.32 17.10 -34.02
C GLN A 824 27.07 17.47 -34.83
N ALA A 825 25.93 16.81 -34.58
CA ALA A 825 24.68 17.05 -35.27
C ALA A 825 24.13 18.46 -34.98
N VAL A 826 24.18 18.89 -33.71
CA VAL A 826 23.81 20.25 -33.28
C VAL A 826 24.70 21.29 -33.95
N ALA A 827 26.02 21.11 -33.95
CA ALA A 827 26.95 22.05 -34.59
C ALA A 827 26.64 22.24 -36.09
N LYS A 828 26.38 21.14 -36.80
CA LYS A 828 25.98 21.15 -38.22
C LYS A 828 24.62 21.84 -38.41
N PHE A 829 23.66 21.58 -37.52
CA PHE A 829 22.32 22.17 -37.59
C PHE A 829 22.34 23.69 -37.38
N ILE A 830 23.06 24.17 -36.37
CA ILE A 830 23.22 25.62 -36.12
C ILE A 830 23.86 26.31 -37.34
N LYS A 831 24.91 25.73 -37.92
CA LYS A 831 25.54 26.24 -39.16
C LYS A 831 24.57 26.33 -40.33
N GLN A 832 23.62 25.40 -40.44
CA GLN A 832 22.56 25.44 -41.47
C GLN A 832 21.51 26.52 -41.16
N ILE A 833 21.09 26.67 -39.91
CA ILE A 833 20.14 27.70 -39.48
C ILE A 833 20.71 29.12 -39.71
N ASP A 834 22.01 29.33 -39.51
CA ASP A 834 22.66 30.64 -39.71
C ASP A 834 22.68 31.10 -41.17
N ARG A 835 22.52 30.17 -42.11
CA ARG A 835 22.39 30.47 -43.54
C ARG A 835 20.98 30.91 -43.94
N LEU A 836 20.00 30.78 -43.04
CA LEU A 836 18.62 31.17 -43.31
C LEU A 836 18.43 32.67 -43.09
N ASN A 837 17.82 33.35 -44.07
CA ASN A 837 17.42 34.76 -43.97
C ASN A 837 16.11 34.95 -43.18
N LYS A 838 15.83 34.09 -42.20
CA LYS A 838 14.62 34.10 -41.37
C LYS A 838 15.01 34.04 -39.88
N PRO A 839 14.30 34.73 -38.98
CA PRO A 839 14.59 34.68 -37.55
C PRO A 839 14.29 33.28 -37.02
N VAL A 840 15.31 32.58 -36.54
CA VAL A 840 15.18 31.25 -35.92
C VAL A 840 15.82 31.27 -34.54
N THR A 841 15.07 30.80 -33.55
CA THR A 841 15.58 30.57 -32.19
C THR A 841 15.37 29.12 -31.78
N VAL A 842 16.40 28.49 -31.25
CA VAL A 842 16.40 27.10 -30.77
C VAL A 842 16.55 27.11 -29.26
N VAL A 843 15.58 26.55 -28.55
CA VAL A 843 15.69 26.16 -27.15
C VAL A 843 16.07 24.68 -27.14
N PHE A 844 17.35 24.40 -26.92
CA PHE A 844 17.86 23.05 -26.79
C PHE A 844 17.93 22.69 -25.31
N TYR A 845 17.39 21.53 -24.94
CA TYR A 845 17.48 21.01 -23.57
C TYR A 845 17.52 19.48 -23.57
N GLY A 846 18.28 18.90 -22.64
CA GLY A 846 18.13 17.50 -22.29
C GLY A 846 16.94 17.30 -21.38
N ASP A 847 16.14 16.25 -21.58
CA ASP A 847 14.96 15.99 -20.76
C ASP A 847 15.32 15.39 -19.40
N HIS A 848 16.14 14.35 -19.34
CA HIS A 848 16.63 13.74 -18.09
C HIS A 848 18.03 13.14 -18.27
N LEU A 849 18.69 12.77 -17.18
CA LEU A 849 19.90 11.92 -17.26
C LEU A 849 19.49 10.48 -17.64
N PRO A 850 20.38 9.69 -18.28
CA PRO A 850 20.14 8.28 -18.52
C PRO A 850 20.09 7.49 -17.21
N GLY A 851 19.24 6.46 -17.16
CA GLY A 851 19.03 5.62 -15.98
C GLY A 851 20.13 4.58 -15.72
N ILE A 852 21.38 4.88 -16.09
CA ILE A 852 22.52 3.95 -16.00
C ILE A 852 23.37 4.14 -14.74
N TYR A 853 23.27 5.29 -14.07
CA TYR A 853 24.08 5.60 -12.91
C TYR A 853 23.44 5.04 -11.62
N GLN A 854 24.26 4.39 -10.79
CA GLN A 854 23.84 3.73 -9.54
C GLN A 854 24.14 4.58 -8.29
N ASN A 855 24.02 5.91 -8.42
CA ASN A 855 24.26 6.85 -7.33
C ASN A 855 23.14 6.83 -6.27
N ASP A 856 23.49 7.17 -5.02
CA ASP A 856 22.52 7.37 -3.95
C ASP A 856 21.75 8.69 -4.18
N MET A 857 20.46 8.58 -4.49
CA MET A 857 19.59 9.73 -4.75
C MET A 857 19.39 10.63 -3.54
N ALA A 858 19.47 10.11 -2.31
CA ALA A 858 19.35 10.96 -1.12
C ALA A 858 20.53 11.94 -1.03
N LYS A 859 21.70 11.54 -1.54
CA LYS A 859 22.93 12.33 -1.52
C LYS A 859 23.15 13.12 -2.81
N ASP A 860 23.06 12.45 -3.95
CA ASP A 860 23.44 12.98 -5.27
C ASP A 860 22.22 13.42 -6.09
N GLY A 861 20.99 13.29 -5.55
CA GLY A 861 19.73 13.46 -6.27
C GLY A 861 19.62 14.71 -7.14
N LEU A 862 20.02 15.87 -6.61
CA LEU A 862 20.00 17.12 -7.40
C LEU A 862 20.92 17.02 -8.63
N LYS A 863 22.14 16.50 -8.47
CA LYS A 863 23.08 16.26 -9.59
C LYS A 863 22.54 15.27 -10.59
N MET A 864 21.80 14.26 -10.12
CA MET A 864 21.16 13.27 -10.97
C MET A 864 19.99 13.83 -11.81
N HIS A 865 19.56 15.07 -11.56
CA HIS A 865 18.49 15.74 -12.29
C HIS A 865 18.97 17.00 -13.04
N GLU A 866 20.28 17.29 -13.09
CA GLU A 866 20.85 18.46 -13.76
C GLU A 866 21.19 18.18 -15.25
N THR A 867 20.27 18.47 -16.17
CA THR A 867 20.52 18.38 -17.61
C THR A 867 21.01 19.71 -18.18
N ASP A 868 21.61 19.66 -19.38
CA ASP A 868 22.11 20.83 -20.09
C ASP A 868 21.03 21.51 -20.91
N TYR A 869 21.07 22.84 -20.95
CA TYR A 869 20.29 23.61 -21.92
C TYR A 869 21.06 24.80 -22.49
N PHE A 870 20.66 25.24 -23.69
CA PHE A 870 21.01 26.54 -24.24
C PHE A 870 19.89 27.09 -25.11
N ILE A 871 19.85 28.42 -25.27
CA ILE A 871 18.97 29.11 -26.20
C ILE A 871 19.81 29.86 -27.21
N TYR A 872 19.71 29.46 -28.48
CA TYR A 872 20.44 30.04 -29.60
C TYR A 872 19.52 30.84 -30.50
N SER A 873 19.92 32.07 -30.86
CA SER A 873 19.24 32.88 -31.88
C SER A 873 20.18 33.17 -33.03
N ASN A 874 19.73 32.89 -34.26
CA ASN A 874 20.54 33.08 -35.46
C ASN A 874 20.75 34.56 -35.80
N ARG A 875 21.60 34.84 -36.79
CA ARG A 875 21.91 36.23 -37.21
C ARG A 875 20.66 37.05 -37.55
N ALA A 876 19.68 36.45 -38.24
CA ALA A 876 18.44 37.14 -38.59
C ALA A 876 17.58 37.50 -37.37
N ALA A 877 17.45 36.60 -36.39
CA ALA A 877 16.77 36.88 -35.13
C ALA A 877 17.47 37.97 -34.31
N ARG A 878 18.81 37.96 -34.26
CA ARG A 878 19.60 39.01 -33.59
C ARG A 878 19.42 40.38 -34.23
N LYS A 879 19.34 40.45 -35.57
CA LYS A 879 19.00 41.69 -36.30
C LYS A 879 17.61 42.23 -35.94
N GLN A 880 16.68 41.35 -35.54
CA GLN A 880 15.35 41.73 -35.04
C GLN A 880 15.34 42.01 -33.52
N GLY A 881 16.50 42.13 -32.89
CA GLY A 881 16.61 42.49 -31.47
C GLY A 881 16.63 41.32 -30.50
N ALA A 882 16.79 40.07 -30.98
CA ALA A 882 17.03 38.94 -30.08
C ALA A 882 18.37 39.10 -29.35
N LYS A 883 18.39 38.88 -28.02
CA LYS A 883 19.55 39.09 -27.16
C LYS A 883 19.73 37.94 -26.18
N ASN A 884 20.98 37.63 -25.85
CA ASN A 884 21.30 36.65 -24.82
C ASN A 884 20.84 37.20 -23.46
N LEU A 885 20.13 36.39 -22.70
CA LEU A 885 19.77 36.58 -21.29
C LEU A 885 20.99 36.36 -20.39
N THR A 886 21.15 37.21 -19.39
CA THR A 886 22.29 37.20 -18.43
C THR A 886 21.86 37.04 -16.97
N LYS A 887 20.56 37.02 -16.70
CA LYS A 887 19.99 36.92 -15.35
C LYS A 887 19.01 35.75 -15.28
N SER A 888 19.00 35.05 -14.15
CA SER A 888 18.13 33.90 -13.88
C SER A 888 18.30 32.75 -14.88
N THR A 889 19.52 32.49 -15.35
CA THR A 889 19.82 31.44 -16.33
C THR A 889 20.60 30.26 -15.76
N GLY A 890 21.18 30.38 -14.56
CA GLY A 890 22.08 29.36 -14.01
C GLY A 890 21.38 28.02 -13.77
N TYR A 891 20.22 28.07 -13.09
CA TYR A 891 19.37 26.92 -12.80
C TYR A 891 17.92 27.26 -13.13
N VAL A 892 17.29 26.46 -13.98
CA VAL A 892 15.92 26.65 -14.46
C VAL A 892 15.14 25.34 -14.40
N VAL A 893 13.83 25.38 -14.57
CA VAL A 893 12.97 24.21 -14.75
C VAL A 893 12.31 24.23 -16.13
N PRO A 894 11.86 23.07 -16.67
CA PRO A 894 11.31 23.01 -18.03
C PRO A 894 10.20 24.04 -18.32
N ASN A 895 9.36 24.35 -17.34
CA ASN A 895 8.27 25.33 -17.47
C ASN A 895 8.72 26.79 -17.62
N ASP A 896 10.02 27.10 -17.45
CA ASP A 896 10.57 28.45 -17.62
C ASP A 896 10.81 28.79 -19.11
N PHE A 897 10.99 27.78 -19.96
CA PHE A 897 11.47 27.98 -21.34
C PHE A 897 10.53 28.80 -22.23
N ILE A 898 9.23 28.79 -21.97
CA ILE A 898 8.27 29.66 -22.67
C ILE A 898 8.63 31.14 -22.44
N ALA A 899 8.82 31.51 -21.17
CA ALA A 899 9.14 32.87 -20.78
C ALA A 899 10.54 33.28 -21.26
N MET A 900 11.51 32.36 -21.16
CA MET A 900 12.88 32.59 -21.62
C MET A 900 12.94 32.76 -23.15
N ALA A 901 12.22 31.95 -23.92
CA ALA A 901 12.17 32.08 -25.37
C ALA A 901 11.54 33.41 -25.81
N ALA A 902 10.44 33.83 -25.16
CA ALA A 902 9.84 35.14 -25.41
C ALA A 902 10.78 36.29 -25.04
N ALA A 903 11.51 36.17 -23.93
CA ALA A 903 12.51 37.15 -23.50
C ALA A 903 13.68 37.26 -24.47
N GLN A 904 14.26 36.12 -24.87
CA GLN A 904 15.40 36.08 -25.77
C GLN A 904 15.06 36.63 -27.15
N THR A 905 13.89 36.32 -27.68
CA THR A 905 13.44 36.83 -28.99
C THR A 905 12.91 38.27 -28.92
N ASN A 906 12.96 38.92 -27.76
CA ASN A 906 12.39 40.25 -27.54
C ASN A 906 10.90 40.35 -27.93
N SER A 907 10.17 39.24 -27.77
CA SER A 907 8.76 39.13 -28.14
C SER A 907 7.84 39.60 -27.03
N LYS A 908 6.70 40.18 -27.41
CA LYS A 908 5.62 40.56 -26.49
C LYS A 908 5.03 39.33 -25.82
N VAL A 909 4.56 39.51 -24.59
CA VAL A 909 3.98 38.48 -23.74
C VAL A 909 2.48 38.70 -23.56
N THR A 910 1.72 37.61 -23.51
CA THR A 910 0.33 37.60 -23.01
C THR A 910 0.31 37.73 -21.49
N PRO A 911 -0.84 37.97 -20.85
CA PRO A 911 -0.96 37.92 -19.38
C PRO A 911 -0.44 36.61 -18.78
N TYR A 912 -0.70 35.47 -19.41
CA TYR A 912 -0.15 34.19 -18.98
C TYR A 912 1.37 34.14 -19.06
N LEU A 913 1.97 34.57 -20.18
CA LEU A 913 3.42 34.62 -20.31
C LEU A 913 4.07 35.65 -19.37
N ALA A 914 3.36 36.71 -18.98
CA ALA A 914 3.80 37.66 -17.96
C ALA A 914 3.87 37.01 -16.57
N LEU A 915 2.88 36.19 -16.20
CA LEU A 915 2.95 35.36 -14.99
C LEU A 915 4.15 34.40 -15.04
N LEU A 916 4.34 33.68 -16.15
CA LEU A 916 5.47 32.77 -16.30
C LEU A 916 6.82 33.50 -16.25
N THR A 917 6.89 34.72 -16.80
CA THR A 917 8.08 35.57 -16.70
C THR A 917 8.38 35.94 -15.26
N ASP A 918 7.36 36.29 -14.48
CA ASP A 918 7.50 36.56 -13.05
C ASP A 918 7.93 35.32 -12.27
N VAL A 919 7.33 34.16 -12.54
CA VAL A 919 7.71 32.86 -11.94
C VAL A 919 9.20 32.59 -12.18
N TRP A 920 9.64 32.61 -13.43
CA TRP A 920 11.04 32.38 -13.80
C TRP A 920 12.01 33.40 -13.17
N GLN A 921 11.67 34.70 -13.18
CA GLN A 921 12.60 35.75 -12.74
C GLN A 921 12.64 35.94 -11.23
N LYS A 922 11.52 35.72 -10.53
CA LYS A 922 11.35 36.11 -9.13
C LYS A 922 11.29 34.93 -8.17
N LEU A 923 11.00 33.71 -8.63
CA LEU A 923 11.06 32.51 -7.80
C LEU A 923 12.37 31.74 -8.03
N PRO A 924 12.87 31.01 -7.02
CA PRO A 924 13.78 29.91 -7.28
C PRO A 924 13.10 28.86 -8.17
N ALA A 925 13.89 28.12 -8.94
CA ALA A 925 13.40 27.06 -9.82
C ALA A 925 12.67 26.00 -8.97
N ALA A 926 11.40 25.74 -9.27
CA ALA A 926 10.55 24.86 -8.47
C ALA A 926 10.44 23.49 -9.15
N ALA A 927 11.23 22.53 -8.68
CA ALA A 927 11.29 21.17 -9.22
C ALA A 927 10.56 20.16 -8.32
N MET A 928 10.47 18.93 -8.80
CA MET A 928 10.15 17.77 -7.97
C MET A 928 11.22 17.55 -6.91
N ASP A 929 10.89 16.83 -5.83
CA ASP A 929 11.91 16.40 -4.87
C ASP A 929 12.87 15.42 -5.55
N THR A 930 14.13 15.82 -5.66
CA THR A 930 15.19 15.08 -6.34
C THR A 930 15.84 14.00 -5.48
N SER A 931 15.48 13.88 -4.19
CA SER A 931 16.03 12.87 -3.27
C SER A 931 15.62 11.43 -3.59
N GLN A 932 14.73 11.24 -4.56
CA GLN A 932 14.26 9.94 -5.03
C GLN A 932 14.38 9.89 -6.56
N SER A 933 14.67 8.71 -7.12
CA SER A 933 14.88 8.48 -8.56
C SER A 933 13.62 8.57 -9.43
N THR A 934 12.56 9.21 -8.96
CA THR A 934 11.19 8.89 -9.39
C THR A 934 10.30 10.11 -9.56
N THR A 935 9.35 10.02 -10.48
CA THR A 935 8.43 11.12 -10.80
C THR A 935 7.21 11.12 -9.88
N ASN A 936 7.18 11.96 -8.83
CA ASN A 936 5.98 12.38 -8.08
C ASN A 936 5.46 11.46 -6.94
N THR A 937 5.93 11.67 -5.71
CA THR A 937 5.61 10.86 -4.53
C THR A 937 4.54 11.50 -3.63
N TYR A 938 3.78 10.71 -2.85
CA TYR A 938 2.67 11.19 -2.01
C TYR A 938 3.01 12.38 -1.10
N ASN A 939 4.30 12.57 -0.80
CA ASN A 939 4.83 13.60 0.09
C ASN A 939 5.79 14.60 -0.61
N SER A 940 5.97 14.57 -1.93
CA SER A 940 6.90 15.50 -2.59
C SER A 940 6.30 16.91 -2.67
N THR A 941 6.61 17.74 -1.68
CA THR A 941 6.47 19.18 -1.79
C THR A 941 7.48 19.74 -2.79
N ALA A 942 7.13 20.78 -3.53
CA ALA A 942 8.05 21.43 -4.47
C ALA A 942 9.40 21.76 -3.81
N GLN A 943 10.48 21.29 -4.43
CA GLN A 943 11.85 21.63 -4.06
C GLN A 943 12.25 22.91 -4.79
N PHE A 944 12.70 23.92 -4.05
CA PHE A 944 13.09 25.22 -4.63
C PHE A 944 14.61 25.30 -4.75
N ILE A 945 15.13 25.52 -5.95
CA ILE A 945 16.56 25.60 -6.25
C ILE A 945 16.91 27.04 -6.66
N ASN A 946 17.85 27.66 -5.95
CA ASN A 946 18.30 29.01 -6.30
C ASN A 946 19.28 29.00 -7.48
N GLN A 947 19.65 30.19 -7.97
CA GLN A 947 20.57 30.35 -9.09
C GLN A 947 22.02 29.91 -8.80
N GLN A 948 22.33 29.51 -7.55
CA GLN A 948 23.61 28.91 -7.15
C GLN A 948 23.55 27.39 -7.04
N GLY A 949 22.43 26.75 -7.41
CA GLY A 949 22.27 25.30 -7.33
C GLY A 949 22.08 24.77 -5.91
N LYS A 950 21.56 25.60 -5.00
CA LYS A 950 21.27 25.20 -3.60
C LYS A 950 19.77 25.09 -3.38
N VAL A 951 19.37 24.04 -2.68
CA VAL A 951 17.98 23.84 -2.23
C VAL A 951 17.64 24.87 -1.14
N VAL A 952 16.50 25.53 -1.29
CA VAL A 952 15.98 26.56 -0.40
C VAL A 952 14.65 26.10 0.18
N ALA A 953 14.51 26.15 1.51
CA ALA A 953 13.25 25.80 2.15
C ALA A 953 12.14 26.80 1.77
N LYS A 954 10.92 26.32 1.52
CA LYS A 954 9.74 27.14 1.19
C LYS A 954 9.49 28.27 2.21
N ALA A 955 9.78 28.04 3.49
CA ALA A 955 9.67 29.04 4.56
C ALA A 955 10.56 30.27 4.33
N LYS A 956 11.69 30.12 3.62
CA LYS A 956 12.63 31.20 3.29
C LYS A 956 12.18 32.07 2.11
N LEU A 957 11.11 31.70 1.40
CA LEU A 957 10.53 32.54 0.34
C LEU A 957 9.95 33.82 0.94
N THR A 958 10.18 34.98 0.30
CA THR A 958 9.58 36.25 0.74
C THR A 958 8.05 36.23 0.62
N LYS A 959 7.35 37.15 1.30
CA LYS A 959 5.88 37.29 1.19
C LYS A 959 5.41 37.45 -0.26
N LYS A 960 6.16 38.21 -1.08
CA LYS A 960 5.87 38.41 -2.51
C LYS A 960 6.05 37.12 -3.31
N GLN A 961 7.13 36.36 -3.04
CA GLN A 961 7.37 35.07 -3.69
C GLN A 961 6.29 34.03 -3.32
N ARG A 962 5.89 33.96 -2.05
CA ARG A 962 4.78 33.08 -1.63
C ARG A 962 3.46 33.42 -2.32
N GLN A 963 3.15 34.71 -2.48
CA GLN A 963 1.97 35.15 -3.23
C GLN A 963 2.05 34.76 -4.71
N LEU A 964 3.21 34.98 -5.35
CA LEU A 964 3.43 34.62 -6.75
C LEU A 964 3.30 33.10 -6.97
N TRP A 965 3.92 32.30 -6.10
CA TRP A 965 3.76 30.84 -6.11
C TRP A 965 2.30 30.43 -5.97
N HIS A 966 1.55 31.06 -5.07
CA HIS A 966 0.14 30.77 -4.88
C HIS A 966 -0.73 31.20 -6.08
N ASP A 967 -0.47 32.36 -6.68
CA ASP A 967 -1.13 32.78 -7.94
C ASP A 967 -0.86 31.74 -9.04
N TYR A 968 0.38 31.26 -9.16
CA TYR A 968 0.75 30.23 -10.13
C TYR A 968 0.01 28.91 -9.89
N GLN A 969 -0.11 28.46 -8.64
CA GLN A 969 -0.90 27.28 -8.27
C GLN A 969 -2.38 27.42 -8.62
N LEU A 970 -2.98 28.58 -8.35
CA LEU A 970 -4.37 28.86 -8.69
C LEU A 970 -4.60 28.83 -10.21
N VAL A 971 -3.70 29.44 -10.97
CA VAL A 971 -3.75 29.45 -12.44
C VAL A 971 -3.59 28.03 -12.99
N GLN A 972 -2.63 27.26 -12.49
CA GLN A 972 -2.43 25.87 -12.89
C GLN A 972 -3.66 25.01 -12.58
N TYR A 973 -4.26 25.17 -11.40
CA TYR A 973 -5.50 24.48 -11.04
C TYR A 973 -6.64 24.84 -11.99
N ASP A 974 -6.86 26.13 -12.27
CA ASP A 974 -7.92 26.61 -13.15
C ASP A 974 -7.81 26.06 -14.58
N LEU A 975 -6.59 25.99 -15.10
CA LEU A 975 -6.31 25.53 -16.47
C LEU A 975 -6.37 24.01 -16.64
N THR A 976 -6.19 23.26 -15.54
CA THR A 976 -6.15 21.79 -15.60
C THR A 976 -7.45 21.14 -15.17
N THR A 977 -7.83 21.30 -13.90
CA THR A 977 -8.97 20.58 -13.29
C THR A 977 -10.09 21.49 -12.79
N GLY A 978 -9.87 22.82 -12.78
CA GLY A 978 -10.86 23.81 -12.38
C GLY A 978 -11.88 24.12 -13.49
N HIS A 979 -12.55 25.27 -13.37
CA HIS A 979 -13.60 25.72 -14.28
C HIS A 979 -13.09 26.50 -15.51
N GLN A 980 -11.78 26.61 -15.69
CA GLN A 980 -11.15 27.30 -16.82
C GLN A 980 -11.65 28.75 -17.00
N TYR A 981 -11.79 29.49 -15.89
CA TYR A 981 -12.19 30.90 -15.93
C TYR A 981 -11.20 31.78 -16.70
N LEU A 982 -9.90 31.43 -16.67
CA LEU A 982 -8.84 32.21 -17.31
C LEU A 982 -8.82 32.07 -18.83
N LEU A 983 -9.22 30.92 -19.38
CA LEU A 983 -9.34 30.73 -20.84
C LEU A 983 -10.40 31.67 -21.44
N LYS A 984 -11.45 32.01 -20.67
CA LYS A 984 -12.56 32.88 -21.10
C LYS A 984 -12.28 34.37 -20.91
N ASN A 985 -11.33 34.74 -20.04
CA ASN A 985 -11.08 36.14 -19.63
C ASN A 985 -9.81 36.74 -20.26
N GLY A 986 -9.39 36.25 -21.43
CA GLY A 986 -8.28 36.82 -22.20
C GLY A 986 -6.90 36.63 -21.55
N MET A 987 -6.72 35.68 -20.63
CA MET A 987 -5.40 35.41 -20.03
C MET A 987 -4.38 34.91 -21.06
N MET A 988 -4.86 34.22 -22.10
CA MET A 988 -4.05 33.57 -23.13
C MET A 988 -3.82 34.41 -24.39
N LYS A 989 -4.39 35.62 -24.45
CA LYS A 989 -4.35 36.50 -25.62
C LYS A 989 -3.63 37.80 -25.32
#